data_AF-A0A6S7JMT6-F1
#
_entry.id   AF-A0A6S7JMT6-F1
#
_cell.length_a   1.000
_cell.length_b   1.000
_cell.length_c   1.000
_cell.angle_alpha   90.00
_cell.angle_beta   90.00
_cell.angle_gamma   90.00
#
_symmetry.space_group_name_H-M   'P 1'
#
loop_
_entity.id
_entity.type
_entity.pdbx_description
1 polymer ?
#
loop_
_entity_poly.entity_id
_entity_poly.type
_entity_poly.pdbx_seq_one_letter_code
_entity_poly.pdbx_strand_id
1 'polypeptide(L)'
;ADVLVNTTGENLNLHSNPCSKALSNKAGPALQVECSKIGKLQVGQVAVTKGGNLLCDEVYHVVCVPWNDDQGEQILRTIIRNCLKNCNSNGKKSIALPAIGTGTLGFPHDVAAKIFFEETKKFGRRVSSCAIKEVSFVVYNQDTKSIQAFKNELKQQEEWASTVSIMGVSDGSQKRWRRKPASTSKKSERSVMCIEVGDNKKVEIVKGDITKETTDVIAHLTNPSLIMGSGVATALARAGGQEIERECKKETNSSRRRVATTVLTSAGQLDVKYIAHMVASNAPNSSEIEKCISDCLKVVSEEECESISFPAVGTGSLKHDSEKAATTIFKSVIRFLESSSGPLKMIRIVLKDDDLVTAFQASAKKLNEEGQPGMLKRLVNLFWKSDSTTITVKDKPSAITKNLFLEIYAKDNATINLAREEILKIIESQKKKERLEDDNIGKLSKHQITEIEHLCEMNDIKVTIEKDLNRIVVVGHSEDISKTFTEIFQILKRIGEAEKEKEKAALHADLAEIVSQGVQWFYVNPSNGDHEEYDKRTNATIEKAYSKKEKSVIFLLEDTKCEIVFAMMQETNLDTKDTLKVIRKDLKAEASVRVPEYWEFQPQDTNGKELAVHLVRLYPNDPNHKDEYKNISDHFQQTAFQQILHIHRIQNPSLFKQYLMKKQSLDEKSGSNEKFLFHGTRGDKLSEINKHGLNRSYAGNTN
;
A
#
# COMPACT_ATOMS: atom_id res chain seq x y z
N ALA A 1 9.59 11.24 -8.73
CA ALA A 1 8.31 11.61 -9.34
C ALA A 1 7.65 10.34 -9.85
N ASP A 2 6.33 10.24 -9.73
CA ASP A 2 5.54 9.07 -10.16
C ASP A 2 5.59 8.93 -11.69
N VAL A 3 5.65 10.06 -12.40
CA VAL A 3 5.78 10.14 -13.85
C VAL A 3 7.06 10.87 -14.24
N LEU A 4 7.84 10.27 -15.15
CA LEU A 4 8.96 10.94 -15.82
C LEU A 4 8.59 11.25 -17.27
N VAL A 5 8.80 12.48 -17.71
CA VAL A 5 8.57 12.85 -19.12
C VAL A 5 9.86 12.69 -19.92
N ASN A 6 9.76 12.03 -21.06
CA ASN A 6 10.83 11.79 -22.01
C ASN A 6 10.51 12.48 -23.35
N THR A 7 11.45 13.26 -23.88
CA THR A 7 11.36 13.79 -25.25
C THR A 7 12.00 12.82 -26.23
N THR A 8 11.29 12.41 -27.27
CA THR A 8 11.75 11.46 -28.30
C THR A 8 11.30 11.86 -29.70
N GLY A 9 11.80 11.16 -30.73
CA GLY A 9 11.32 11.31 -32.10
C GLY A 9 10.05 10.49 -32.38
N GLU A 10 9.43 10.72 -33.54
CA GLU A 10 8.16 10.08 -33.93
C GLU A 10 8.19 8.55 -33.86
N ASN A 11 9.34 7.92 -34.08
CA ASN A 11 9.46 6.46 -34.08
C ASN A 11 9.69 5.85 -32.69
N LEU A 12 9.63 6.66 -31.61
CA LEU A 12 9.91 6.24 -30.24
C LEU A 12 11.24 5.47 -30.07
N ASN A 13 12.23 5.80 -30.91
CA ASN A 13 13.59 5.26 -30.78
C ASN A 13 14.31 6.02 -29.67
N LEU A 14 14.46 5.38 -28.52
CA LEU A 14 15.03 6.00 -27.33
C LEU A 14 16.54 6.25 -27.44
N HIS A 15 17.21 5.75 -28.48
CA HIS A 15 18.62 6.01 -28.73
C HIS A 15 18.87 7.25 -29.60
N SER A 16 17.81 7.89 -30.12
CA SER A 16 17.88 8.98 -31.10
C SER A 16 18.30 10.33 -30.52
N ASN A 17 18.09 10.58 -29.23
CA ASN A 17 18.47 11.84 -28.59
C ASN A 17 19.06 11.63 -27.18
N PRO A 18 19.87 12.58 -26.67
CA PRO A 18 20.60 12.40 -25.42
C PRO A 18 19.71 12.17 -24.18
N CYS A 19 18.56 12.84 -24.09
CA CYS A 19 17.64 12.72 -22.96
C CYS A 19 16.98 11.34 -22.94
N SER A 20 16.43 10.90 -24.08
CA SER A 20 15.88 9.55 -24.24
C SER A 20 16.92 8.46 -23.99
N LYS A 21 18.16 8.66 -24.46
CA LYS A 21 19.23 7.67 -24.32
C LYS A 21 19.62 7.50 -22.84
N ALA A 22 19.71 8.60 -22.10
CA ALA A 22 19.98 8.55 -20.66
C ALA A 22 18.87 7.81 -19.89
N LEU A 23 17.60 8.07 -20.22
CA LEU A 23 16.46 7.37 -19.62
C LEU A 23 16.44 5.88 -19.98
N SER A 24 16.65 5.53 -21.25
CA SER A 24 16.69 4.15 -21.74
C SER A 24 17.80 3.33 -21.07
N ASN A 25 19.02 3.88 -20.96
CA ASN A 25 20.14 3.21 -20.32
C ASN A 25 19.85 2.84 -18.86
N LYS A 26 19.09 3.68 -18.14
CA LYS A 26 18.75 3.44 -16.74
C LYS A 26 17.51 2.55 -16.58
N ALA A 27 16.53 2.67 -17.47
CA ALA A 27 15.29 1.88 -17.45
C ALA A 27 15.51 0.41 -17.87
N GLY A 28 16.57 0.14 -18.64
CA GLY A 28 16.83 -1.17 -19.22
C GLY A 28 16.05 -1.40 -20.53
N PRO A 29 16.28 -2.56 -21.19
CA PRO A 29 15.77 -2.83 -22.54
C PRO A 29 14.24 -2.91 -22.62
N ALA A 30 13.56 -3.22 -21.51
CA ALA A 30 12.10 -3.34 -21.44
C ALA A 30 11.38 -2.05 -21.89
N LEU A 31 11.95 -0.88 -21.60
CA LEU A 31 11.35 0.41 -21.97
C LEU A 31 11.30 0.60 -23.50
N GLN A 32 12.37 0.21 -24.20
CA GLN A 32 12.39 0.27 -25.67
C GLN A 32 11.44 -0.76 -26.30
N VAL A 33 11.29 -1.94 -25.68
CA VAL A 33 10.32 -2.97 -26.13
C VAL A 33 8.89 -2.45 -26.04
N GLU A 34 8.51 -1.76 -24.97
CA GLU A 34 7.18 -1.13 -24.87
C GLU A 34 7.00 0.00 -25.89
N CYS A 35 8.03 0.83 -26.11
CA CYS A 35 8.01 1.86 -27.16
C CYS A 35 7.80 1.27 -28.56
N SER A 36 8.48 0.17 -28.88
CA SER A 36 8.35 -0.50 -30.18
C SER A 36 6.93 -1.06 -30.43
N LYS A 37 6.19 -1.42 -29.37
CA LYS A 37 4.79 -1.87 -29.47
C LYS A 37 3.83 -0.73 -29.77
N ILE A 38 4.14 0.48 -29.28
CA ILE A 38 3.32 1.67 -29.54
C ILE A 38 3.48 2.13 -31.00
N GLY A 39 4.68 2.00 -31.56
CA GLY A 39 4.96 2.36 -32.95
C GLY A 39 5.16 3.88 -33.11
N LYS A 40 4.49 4.48 -34.11
CA LYS A 40 4.69 5.88 -34.47
C LYS A 40 3.83 6.81 -33.61
N LEU A 41 4.45 7.80 -32.96
CA LEU A 41 3.80 8.84 -32.17
C LEU A 41 3.74 10.16 -32.94
N GLN A 42 2.57 10.79 -32.98
CA GLN A 42 2.38 12.09 -33.64
C GLN A 42 2.89 13.24 -32.76
N VAL A 43 3.27 14.34 -33.39
CA VAL A 43 3.69 15.58 -32.72
C VAL A 43 2.62 16.04 -31.72
N GLY A 44 3.05 16.39 -30.50
CA GLY A 44 2.15 16.88 -29.44
C GLY A 44 1.37 15.80 -28.67
N GLN A 45 1.43 14.53 -29.09
CA GLN A 45 0.83 13.42 -28.35
C GLN A 45 1.75 12.91 -27.22
N VAL A 46 1.12 12.24 -26.26
CA VAL A 46 1.79 11.59 -25.12
C VAL A 46 1.53 10.10 -25.19
N ALA A 47 2.59 9.31 -25.36
CA ALA A 47 2.51 7.86 -25.17
C ALA A 47 2.97 7.48 -23.76
N VAL A 48 2.33 6.46 -23.17
CA VAL A 48 2.59 6.04 -21.80
C VAL A 48 3.16 4.63 -21.81
N THR A 49 4.28 4.44 -21.11
CA THR A 49 4.91 3.14 -20.85
C THR A 49 5.19 2.98 -19.36
N LYS A 50 5.53 1.78 -18.92
CA LYS A 50 6.00 1.53 -17.55
C LYS A 50 7.42 2.04 -17.34
N GLY A 51 7.79 2.33 -16.09
CA GLY A 51 9.12 2.79 -15.69
C GLY A 51 10.30 1.84 -15.98
N GLY A 52 10.05 0.55 -16.18
CA GLY A 52 11.12 -0.45 -16.22
C GLY A 52 11.92 -0.45 -14.91
N ASN A 53 13.25 -0.31 -15.00
CA ASN A 53 14.14 -0.19 -13.83
C ASN A 53 14.22 1.24 -13.25
N LEU A 54 13.45 2.19 -13.77
CA LEU A 54 13.38 3.55 -13.22
C LEU A 54 12.55 3.55 -11.93
N LEU A 55 12.88 4.46 -11.01
CA LEU A 55 12.11 4.71 -9.79
C LEU A 55 10.90 5.62 -10.07
N CYS A 56 10.05 5.20 -11.00
CA CYS A 56 8.79 5.85 -11.36
C CYS A 56 7.78 4.80 -11.84
N ASP A 57 6.49 5.12 -11.75
CA ASP A 57 5.43 4.23 -12.21
C ASP A 57 5.35 4.22 -13.75
N GLU A 58 5.39 5.42 -14.34
CA GLU A 58 5.12 5.64 -15.77
C GLU A 58 6.16 6.56 -16.41
N VAL A 59 6.47 6.32 -17.69
CA VAL A 59 7.24 7.24 -18.54
C VAL A 59 6.35 7.78 -19.63
N TYR A 60 6.28 9.11 -19.75
CA TYR A 60 5.51 9.81 -20.77
C TYR A 60 6.42 10.20 -21.92
N HIS A 61 6.26 9.56 -23.05
CA HIS A 61 7.02 9.85 -24.27
C HIS A 61 6.29 10.90 -25.08
N VAL A 62 7.00 11.98 -25.43
CA VAL A 62 6.45 13.10 -26.19
C VAL A 62 7.34 13.43 -27.38
N VAL A 63 6.70 13.85 -28.47
CA VAL A 63 7.37 14.31 -29.69
C VAL A 63 7.16 15.81 -29.83
N CYS A 64 8.27 16.53 -29.88
CA CYS A 64 8.31 17.97 -30.10
C CYS A 64 8.98 18.26 -31.46
N VAL A 65 8.73 19.44 -32.02
CA VAL A 65 9.30 19.90 -33.29
C VAL A 65 10.44 20.88 -33.04
N PRO A 66 11.31 21.18 -34.02
CA PRO A 66 12.25 22.28 -33.93
C PRO A 66 11.56 23.63 -33.70
N TRP A 67 12.27 24.57 -33.09
CA TRP A 67 11.78 25.93 -32.83
C TRP A 67 11.42 26.64 -34.13
N ASN A 68 10.20 27.17 -34.13
CA ASN A 68 9.75 28.25 -34.98
C ASN A 68 8.77 29.08 -34.13
N ASP A 69 8.68 30.38 -34.39
CA ASP A 69 8.06 31.34 -33.46
C ASP A 69 6.60 31.00 -33.13
N ASP A 70 5.82 30.48 -34.09
CA ASP A 70 4.39 30.19 -33.88
C ASP A 70 4.09 28.71 -33.56
N GLN A 71 4.52 27.78 -34.43
CA GLN A 71 4.14 26.37 -34.38
C GLN A 71 4.85 25.64 -33.23
N GLY A 72 6.15 25.91 -33.04
CA GLY A 72 6.98 25.30 -32.00
C GLY A 72 6.50 25.65 -30.60
N GLU A 73 6.19 26.93 -30.37
CA GLU A 73 5.58 27.41 -29.12
C GLU A 73 4.25 26.69 -28.83
N GLN A 74 3.33 26.67 -29.81
CA GLN A 74 2.01 26.07 -29.59
C GLN A 74 2.07 24.55 -29.36
N ILE A 75 3.01 23.86 -30.03
CA ILE A 75 3.26 22.43 -29.81
C ILE A 75 3.81 22.20 -28.39
N LEU A 76 4.79 22.98 -27.94
CA LEU A 76 5.33 22.84 -26.59
C LEU A 76 4.26 23.06 -25.52
N ARG A 77 3.42 24.09 -25.68
CA ARG A 77 2.27 24.32 -24.80
C ARG A 77 1.33 23.11 -24.76
N THR A 78 1.04 22.54 -25.93
CA THR A 78 0.17 21.36 -26.06
C THR A 78 0.76 20.14 -25.36
N ILE A 79 2.07 19.90 -25.51
CA ILE A 79 2.78 18.82 -24.84
C ILE A 79 2.63 18.92 -23.32
N ILE A 80 2.92 20.10 -22.74
CA ILE A 80 2.86 20.28 -21.28
C ILE A 80 1.44 20.08 -20.76
N ARG A 81 0.42 20.63 -21.45
CA ARG A 81 -0.99 20.39 -21.10
C ARG A 81 -1.35 18.92 -21.12
N ASN A 82 -0.95 18.19 -22.16
CA ASN A 82 -1.27 16.78 -22.31
C ASN A 82 -0.57 15.92 -21.26
N CYS A 83 0.69 16.23 -20.93
CA CYS A 83 1.41 15.56 -19.84
C CYS A 83 0.70 15.76 -18.48
N LEU A 84 0.32 17.00 -18.15
CA LEU A 84 -0.38 17.30 -16.90
C LEU A 84 -1.78 16.66 -16.88
N LYS A 85 -2.51 16.70 -18.00
CA LYS A 85 -3.83 16.06 -18.11
C LYS A 85 -3.75 14.55 -17.91
N ASN A 86 -2.84 13.86 -18.59
CA ASN A 86 -2.67 12.41 -18.45
C ASN A 86 -2.23 12.04 -17.03
N CYS A 87 -1.28 12.79 -16.45
CA CYS A 87 -0.82 12.54 -15.09
C CYS A 87 -1.96 12.66 -14.07
N ASN A 88 -2.82 13.68 -14.22
CA ASN A 88 -3.98 13.87 -13.37
C ASN A 88 -5.04 12.77 -13.56
N SER A 89 -5.37 12.44 -14.82
CA SER A 89 -6.36 11.40 -15.16
C SER A 89 -5.93 10.00 -14.71
N ASN A 90 -4.61 9.72 -14.68
CA ASN A 90 -4.06 8.46 -14.19
C ASN A 90 -3.89 8.43 -12.65
N GLY A 91 -4.34 9.47 -11.93
CA GLY A 91 -4.27 9.55 -10.47
C GLY A 91 -2.84 9.69 -9.91
N LYS A 92 -1.88 10.09 -10.75
CA LYS A 92 -0.48 10.26 -10.35
C LYS A 92 -0.29 11.60 -9.63
N LYS A 93 0.51 11.59 -8.57
CA LYS A 93 0.69 12.73 -7.64
C LYS A 93 1.89 13.59 -7.99
N SER A 94 2.88 13.09 -8.74
CA SER A 94 4.05 13.87 -9.11
C SER A 94 4.55 13.61 -10.53
N ILE A 95 4.95 14.67 -11.23
CA ILE A 95 5.48 14.61 -12.61
C ILE A 95 6.78 15.41 -12.75
N ALA A 96 7.78 14.83 -13.41
CA ALA A 96 9.03 15.52 -13.75
C ALA A 96 9.11 15.80 -15.25
N LEU A 97 9.16 17.08 -15.61
CA LEU A 97 9.25 17.58 -16.98
C LEU A 97 10.70 18.03 -17.26
N PRO A 98 11.41 17.42 -18.23
CA PRO A 98 12.72 17.93 -18.64
C PRO A 98 12.56 19.28 -19.36
N ALA A 99 13.64 20.04 -19.59
CA ALA A 99 13.60 21.26 -20.39
C ALA A 99 13.37 20.98 -21.91
N ILE A 100 12.17 20.49 -22.26
CA ILE A 100 11.76 20.10 -23.61
C ILE A 100 12.02 21.25 -24.59
N GLY A 101 12.68 20.96 -25.72
CA GLY A 101 12.92 21.93 -26.78
C GLY A 101 14.26 22.69 -26.71
N THR A 102 14.82 22.87 -25.51
CA THR A 102 16.00 23.75 -25.28
C THR A 102 17.34 23.19 -25.80
N GLY A 103 17.39 21.90 -26.12
CA GLY A 103 18.58 21.24 -26.67
C GLY A 103 18.63 21.31 -28.20
N THR A 104 18.59 20.13 -28.84
CA THR A 104 18.73 20.00 -30.31
C THR A 104 17.59 20.59 -31.12
N LEU A 105 16.48 20.99 -30.48
CA LEU A 105 15.32 21.58 -31.12
C LEU A 105 15.38 23.12 -31.16
N GLY A 106 16.34 23.74 -30.48
CA GLY A 106 16.64 25.17 -30.66
C GLY A 106 15.64 26.16 -30.04
N PHE A 107 14.81 25.75 -29.07
CA PHE A 107 13.90 26.69 -28.40
C PHE A 107 14.69 27.76 -27.64
N PRO A 108 14.31 29.05 -27.75
CA PRO A 108 14.78 30.08 -26.85
C PRO A 108 14.49 29.67 -25.40
N HIS A 109 15.52 29.67 -24.56
CA HIS A 109 15.45 29.12 -23.21
C HIS A 109 14.44 29.85 -22.33
N ASP A 110 14.34 31.17 -22.50
CA ASP A 110 13.39 32.05 -21.83
C ASP A 110 11.94 31.78 -22.25
N VAL A 111 11.71 31.62 -23.56
CA VAL A 111 10.39 31.27 -24.09
C VAL A 111 9.94 29.90 -23.58
N ALA A 112 10.83 28.90 -23.62
CA ALA A 112 10.55 27.57 -23.10
C ALA A 112 10.22 27.62 -21.59
N ALA A 113 11.03 28.32 -20.79
CA ALA A 113 10.77 28.49 -19.35
C ALA A 113 9.40 29.11 -19.10
N LYS A 114 9.08 30.22 -19.76
CA LYS A 114 7.79 30.91 -19.65
C LYS A 114 6.61 29.98 -19.96
N ILE A 115 6.69 29.20 -21.04
CA ILE A 115 5.65 28.24 -21.42
C ILE A 115 5.41 27.20 -20.32
N PHE A 116 6.47 26.67 -19.71
CA PHE A 116 6.37 25.70 -18.62
C PHE A 116 5.57 26.26 -17.44
N PHE A 117 5.96 27.43 -16.94
CA PHE A 117 5.27 28.06 -15.81
C PHE A 117 3.83 28.43 -16.15
N GLU A 118 3.58 29.03 -17.32
CA GLU A 118 2.23 29.44 -17.72
C GLU A 118 1.27 28.26 -17.84
N GLU A 119 1.66 27.16 -18.50
CA GLU A 119 0.78 26.01 -18.70
C GLU A 119 0.55 25.24 -17.41
N THR A 120 1.56 25.10 -16.54
CA THR A 120 1.37 24.56 -15.19
C THR A 120 0.43 25.44 -14.36
N LYS A 121 0.53 26.77 -14.47
CA LYS A 121 -0.39 27.72 -13.80
C LYS A 121 -1.83 27.54 -14.26
N LYS A 122 -2.02 27.56 -15.59
CA LYS A 122 -3.33 27.43 -16.24
C LYS A 122 -3.96 26.09 -15.87
N PHE A 123 -3.17 25.02 -15.80
CA PHE A 123 -3.66 23.71 -15.38
C PHE A 123 -4.14 23.73 -13.92
N GLY A 124 -3.32 24.20 -12.98
CA GLY A 124 -3.70 24.27 -11.56
C GLY A 124 -4.92 25.14 -11.27
N ARG A 125 -5.13 26.22 -12.05
CA ARG A 125 -6.32 27.10 -11.92
C ARG A 125 -7.59 26.50 -12.51
N ARG A 126 -7.50 25.61 -13.51
CA ARG A 126 -8.65 25.03 -14.21
C ARG A 126 -9.20 23.76 -13.58
N VAL A 127 -8.40 23.07 -12.78
CA VAL A 127 -8.74 21.75 -12.23
C VAL A 127 -9.06 21.87 -10.74
N SER A 128 -10.34 21.74 -10.39
CA SER A 128 -10.84 21.83 -9.01
C SER A 128 -10.45 20.61 -8.14
N SER A 129 -10.25 19.44 -8.76
CA SER A 129 -9.72 18.23 -8.11
C SER A 129 -8.45 17.76 -8.84
N CYS A 130 -7.31 18.28 -8.40
CA CYS A 130 -6.00 17.95 -8.96
C CYS A 130 -5.31 16.86 -8.11
N ALA A 131 -5.09 15.69 -8.71
CA ALA A 131 -4.29 14.60 -8.16
C ALA A 131 -2.81 14.99 -8.07
N ILE A 132 -2.31 15.78 -9.03
CA ILE A 132 -0.93 16.25 -9.09
C ILE A 132 -0.68 17.23 -7.94
N LYS A 133 0.28 16.88 -7.08
CA LYS A 133 0.76 17.68 -5.94
C LYS A 133 2.13 18.30 -6.22
N GLU A 134 2.93 17.71 -7.12
CA GLU A 134 4.27 18.19 -7.44
C GLU A 134 4.54 18.16 -8.95
N VAL A 135 5.05 19.28 -9.48
CA VAL A 135 5.57 19.40 -10.85
C VAL A 135 7.03 19.84 -10.75
N SER A 136 7.94 18.97 -11.18
CA SER A 136 9.38 19.22 -11.17
C SER A 136 9.86 19.61 -12.57
N PHE A 137 10.46 20.80 -12.72
CA PHE A 137 11.16 21.18 -13.95
C PHE A 137 12.62 20.78 -13.86
N VAL A 138 13.01 19.75 -14.62
CA VAL A 138 14.34 19.12 -14.55
C VAL A 138 15.21 19.68 -15.66
N VAL A 139 16.18 20.52 -15.29
CA VAL A 139 17.11 21.12 -16.23
C VAL A 139 18.45 20.38 -16.16
N TYR A 140 19.03 20.06 -17.32
CA TYR A 140 20.34 19.42 -17.37
C TYR A 140 21.40 20.35 -16.77
N ASN A 141 22.24 19.77 -15.94
CA ASN A 141 23.09 20.52 -15.03
C ASN A 141 24.23 21.28 -15.75
N GLN A 142 24.58 20.89 -16.98
CA GLN A 142 25.54 21.61 -17.81
C GLN A 142 24.88 22.66 -18.71
N ASP A 143 23.55 22.70 -18.82
CA ASP A 143 22.81 23.70 -19.61
C ASP A 143 22.57 24.97 -18.77
N THR A 144 23.62 25.78 -18.66
CA THR A 144 23.60 27.02 -17.88
C THR A 144 22.58 28.03 -18.40
N LYS A 145 22.30 28.04 -19.72
CA LYS A 145 21.32 28.93 -20.33
C LYS A 145 19.89 28.57 -19.92
N SER A 146 19.52 27.28 -19.99
CA SER A 146 18.22 26.82 -19.49
C SER A 146 18.10 27.04 -17.98
N ILE A 147 19.15 26.76 -17.20
CA ILE A 147 19.13 26.98 -15.74
C ILE A 147 18.84 28.46 -15.44
N GLN A 148 19.49 29.38 -16.13
CA GLN A 148 19.29 30.81 -15.91
C GLN A 148 17.89 31.25 -16.34
N ALA A 149 17.39 30.76 -17.48
CA ALA A 149 16.06 31.08 -17.97
C ALA A 149 14.95 30.61 -17.01
N PHE A 150 14.98 29.35 -16.56
CA PHE A 150 14.01 28.82 -15.59
C PHE A 150 14.10 29.52 -14.22
N LYS A 151 15.31 29.92 -13.78
CA LYS A 151 15.49 30.73 -12.57
C LYS A 151 14.93 32.14 -12.71
N ASN A 152 15.13 32.77 -13.87
CA ASN A 152 14.64 34.12 -14.13
C ASN A 152 13.11 34.15 -14.21
N GLU A 153 12.51 33.21 -14.95
CA GLU A 153 11.06 33.07 -15.04
C GLU A 153 10.45 32.83 -13.66
N LEU A 154 11.04 31.93 -12.87
CA LEU A 154 10.58 31.67 -11.50
C LEU A 154 10.58 32.93 -10.62
N LYS A 155 11.60 33.79 -10.74
CA LYS A 155 11.68 35.06 -10.00
C LYS A 155 10.57 36.04 -10.39
N GLN A 156 10.10 36.00 -11.64
CA GLN A 156 9.02 36.87 -12.12
C GLN A 156 7.64 36.42 -11.60
N GLN A 157 7.51 35.18 -11.10
CA GLN A 157 6.27 34.64 -10.57
C GLN A 157 6.19 34.86 -9.05
N GLU A 158 5.78 36.05 -8.61
CA GLU A 158 5.69 36.44 -7.18
C GLU A 158 4.86 35.46 -6.33
N GLU A 159 3.81 34.85 -6.91
CA GLU A 159 2.97 33.81 -6.27
C GLU A 159 3.75 32.51 -5.94
N TRP A 160 4.85 32.23 -6.63
CA TRP A 160 5.66 31.01 -6.47
C TRP A 160 7.09 31.26 -5.99
N ALA A 161 7.55 32.51 -5.98
CA ALA A 161 8.87 32.88 -5.48
C ALA A 161 9.10 32.44 -4.02
N SER A 162 8.02 32.30 -3.22
CA SER A 162 8.03 31.81 -1.83
C SER A 162 7.92 30.29 -1.67
N THR A 163 7.61 29.52 -2.73
CA THR A 163 7.30 28.07 -2.67
C THR A 163 8.31 27.19 -3.42
N VAL A 164 9.29 27.76 -4.12
CA VAL A 164 10.16 27.00 -5.04
C VAL A 164 11.57 26.77 -4.50
N SER A 165 11.95 25.49 -4.43
CA SER A 165 13.31 25.04 -4.11
C SER A 165 14.20 25.08 -5.37
N ILE A 166 15.03 26.13 -5.51
CA ILE A 166 16.04 26.19 -6.58
C ILE A 166 17.25 25.33 -6.19
N MET A 167 17.35 24.17 -6.80
CA MET A 167 18.41 23.20 -6.60
C MET A 167 19.56 23.51 -7.62
N GLY A 168 20.78 23.85 -7.14
CA GLY A 168 21.95 24.21 -7.97
C GLY A 168 23.03 23.12 -8.08
N VAL A 169 23.35 22.73 -9.32
CA VAL A 169 24.31 21.71 -9.79
C VAL A 169 25.58 21.53 -8.94
N SER A 170 25.83 20.29 -8.50
CA SER A 170 27.08 19.86 -7.85
C SER A 170 27.62 18.59 -8.51
N ASP A 171 28.93 18.61 -8.73
CA ASP A 171 29.79 17.56 -9.27
C ASP A 171 29.73 16.24 -8.46
N GLY A 172 29.59 15.13 -9.20
CA GLY A 172 30.29 13.86 -8.96
C GLY A 172 30.07 13.05 -7.67
N SER A 173 29.38 13.54 -6.64
CA SER A 173 29.07 12.75 -5.45
C SER A 173 27.61 12.99 -5.05
N GLN A 174 26.78 11.96 -5.12
CA GLN A 174 25.35 12.04 -4.78
C GLN A 174 25.17 12.21 -3.26
N LYS A 175 25.41 13.44 -2.78
CA LYS A 175 24.96 13.96 -1.48
C LYS A 175 23.75 14.85 -1.76
N ARG A 176 22.55 14.43 -1.33
CA ARG A 176 21.31 15.23 -1.47
C ARG A 176 21.44 16.56 -0.70
N TRP A 177 21.07 17.65 -1.37
CA TRP A 177 21.25 19.03 -0.91
C TRP A 177 20.41 19.38 0.32
N ARG A 178 21.10 19.84 1.36
CA ARG A 178 20.62 20.88 2.28
C ARG A 178 21.12 22.23 1.78
N ARG A 179 20.32 23.30 1.88
CA ARG A 179 20.85 24.63 2.22
C ARG A 179 20.00 25.29 3.30
N LYS A 180 20.73 25.81 4.27
CA LYS A 180 20.28 26.60 5.42
C LYS A 180 19.79 27.98 4.97
N PRO A 181 18.82 28.60 5.66
CA PRO A 181 18.74 30.06 5.78
C PRO A 181 19.62 30.54 6.94
N ALA A 182 20.10 31.77 6.81
CA ALA A 182 20.86 32.50 7.81
C ALA A 182 19.97 33.03 8.94
N SER A 183 20.62 33.32 10.06
CA SER A 183 20.18 33.80 11.38
C SER A 183 18.92 34.67 11.38
N THR A 184 17.94 34.49 12.28
CA THR A 184 18.01 34.50 13.75
C THR A 184 16.79 33.77 14.32
N SER A 185 16.92 32.65 15.03
CA SER A 185 17.11 32.60 16.50
C SER A 185 17.21 31.12 16.91
N LYS A 186 17.99 30.82 17.95
CA LYS A 186 18.29 29.45 18.41
C LYS A 186 17.00 28.62 18.63
N LYS A 187 16.75 27.57 17.83
CA LYS A 187 15.90 26.43 18.24
C LYS A 187 16.16 25.17 17.39
N SER A 188 16.24 24.06 18.12
CA SER A 188 16.72 22.73 17.77
C SER A 188 16.05 22.09 16.55
N GLU A 189 16.81 21.46 15.65
CA GLU A 189 16.27 20.41 14.78
C GLU A 189 16.35 19.07 15.50
N ARG A 190 15.26 18.31 15.50
CA ARG A 190 15.13 16.98 14.86
C ARG A 190 13.92 16.24 15.42
N SER A 191 12.76 16.36 14.78
CA SER A 191 11.76 15.29 14.77
C SER A 191 11.77 14.64 13.40
N VAL A 192 11.83 13.31 13.39
CA VAL A 192 11.96 12.43 12.22
C VAL A 192 10.57 11.89 11.83
N MET A 193 9.64 11.82 12.77
CA MET A 193 8.21 11.54 12.56
C MET A 193 7.40 12.13 13.71
N CYS A 194 6.15 12.54 13.47
CA CYS A 194 5.21 12.97 14.50
C CYS A 194 3.85 12.32 14.25
N ILE A 195 3.23 11.83 15.31
CA ILE A 195 1.90 11.21 15.31
C ILE A 195 1.03 12.04 16.25
N GLU A 196 -0.05 12.63 15.74
CA GLU A 196 -1.05 13.32 16.57
C GLU A 196 -2.00 12.29 17.18
N VAL A 197 -2.28 12.42 18.48
CA VAL A 197 -3.18 11.51 19.22
C VAL A 197 -4.26 12.35 19.89
N GLY A 198 -5.42 12.49 19.23
CA GLY A 198 -6.51 13.34 19.72
C GLY A 198 -6.17 14.83 19.69
N ASP A 199 -6.82 15.62 20.56
CA ASP A 199 -6.63 17.07 20.60
C ASP A 199 -5.38 17.45 21.42
N ASN A 200 -4.41 18.09 20.77
CA ASN A 200 -3.22 18.70 21.38
C ASN A 200 -2.24 17.72 22.09
N LYS A 201 -2.23 16.43 21.70
CA LYS A 201 -1.21 15.47 22.13
C LYS A 201 -0.49 14.86 20.94
N LYS A 202 0.80 14.55 21.13
CA LYS A 202 1.66 14.03 20.07
C LYS A 202 2.71 13.05 20.55
N VAL A 203 3.04 12.12 19.66
CA VAL A 203 4.17 11.19 19.78
C VAL A 203 5.20 11.53 18.70
N GLU A 204 6.43 11.86 19.09
CA GLU A 204 7.52 12.21 18.18
C GLU A 204 8.58 11.11 18.13
N ILE A 205 9.05 10.74 16.94
CA ILE A 205 10.25 9.91 16.76
C ILE A 205 11.40 10.85 16.41
N VAL A 206 12.52 10.76 17.12
CA VAL A 206 13.69 11.63 16.98
C VAL A 206 14.94 10.79 16.83
N LYS A 207 15.79 11.15 15.86
CA LYS A 207 17.16 10.64 15.82
C LYS A 207 18.06 11.51 16.68
N GLY A 208 18.61 10.97 17.77
CA GLY A 208 19.36 11.75 18.74
C GLY A 208 20.02 10.95 19.86
N ASP A 209 20.77 11.67 20.69
CA ASP A 209 21.33 11.18 21.95
C ASP A 209 20.37 11.60 23.07
N ILE A 210 19.81 10.63 23.79
CA ILE A 210 18.83 10.88 24.85
C ILE A 210 19.37 11.75 25.98
N THR A 211 20.70 11.80 26.19
CA THR A 211 21.34 12.68 27.18
C THR A 211 21.30 14.17 26.81
N LYS A 212 20.82 14.50 25.60
CA LYS A 212 20.70 15.87 25.08
C LYS A 212 19.25 16.32 24.92
N GLU A 213 18.29 15.52 25.38
CA GLU A 213 16.88 15.92 25.37
C GLU A 213 16.58 16.99 26.40
N THR A 214 15.53 17.77 26.12
CA THR A 214 15.07 18.90 26.93
C THR A 214 13.58 18.78 27.27
N THR A 215 13.06 17.55 27.32
CA THR A 215 11.70 17.27 27.82
C THR A 215 11.66 17.44 29.34
N ASP A 216 10.48 17.48 29.94
CA ASP A 216 10.37 17.57 31.40
C ASP A 216 11.01 16.33 32.07
N VAL A 217 10.83 15.15 31.47
CA VAL A 217 11.34 13.89 32.01
C VAL A 217 12.09 13.08 30.94
N ILE A 218 13.16 12.40 31.33
CA ILE A 218 13.78 11.32 30.53
C ILE A 218 13.51 9.99 31.23
N ALA A 219 12.91 9.04 30.54
CA ALA A 219 12.68 7.70 31.04
C ALA A 219 13.77 6.74 30.55
N HIS A 220 14.16 5.77 31.37
CA HIS A 220 14.91 4.62 30.90
C HIS A 220 14.53 3.35 31.66
N LEU A 221 14.74 2.20 31.03
CA LEU A 221 14.55 0.90 31.68
C LEU A 221 15.77 0.56 32.54
N THR A 222 15.50 0.01 33.73
CA THR A 222 16.52 -0.42 34.69
C THR A 222 16.07 -1.66 35.45
N ASN A 223 17.01 -2.28 36.16
CA ASN A 223 16.76 -3.39 37.07
C ASN A 223 16.37 -2.90 38.48
N PRO A 224 15.95 -3.80 39.39
CA PRO A 224 15.52 -3.42 40.74
C PRO A 224 16.63 -2.87 41.63
N SER A 225 17.90 -3.02 41.26
CA SER A 225 19.03 -2.46 42.00
C SER A 225 19.35 -1.00 41.63
N LEU A 226 18.68 -0.43 40.62
CA LEU A 226 18.92 0.92 40.09
C LEU A 226 20.40 1.23 39.80
N ILE A 227 21.17 0.20 39.43
CA ILE A 227 22.60 0.37 39.13
C ILE A 227 22.74 0.97 37.73
N MET A 228 23.33 2.17 37.64
CA MET A 228 23.56 2.91 36.39
C MET A 228 24.76 2.39 35.57
N GLY A 229 24.93 1.07 35.48
CA GLY A 229 26.16 0.41 35.05
C GLY A 229 26.24 -0.01 33.58
N SER A 230 25.17 0.12 32.79
CA SER A 230 25.22 -0.19 31.36
C SER A 230 24.27 0.65 30.49
N GLY A 231 24.55 0.70 29.18
CA GLY A 231 23.67 1.27 28.17
C GLY A 231 23.26 2.73 28.43
N VAL A 232 21.97 3.01 28.29
CA VAL A 232 21.38 4.34 28.51
C VAL A 232 21.58 4.81 29.95
N ALA A 233 21.52 3.90 30.93
CA ALA A 233 21.69 4.24 32.33
C ALA A 233 23.09 4.85 32.59
N THR A 234 24.14 4.25 32.03
CA THR A 234 25.50 4.81 32.12
C THR A 234 25.64 6.14 31.38
N ALA A 235 24.97 6.30 30.24
CA ALA A 235 24.99 7.56 29.51
C ALA A 235 24.35 8.70 30.34
N LEU A 236 23.22 8.43 30.99
CA LEU A 236 22.55 9.39 31.88
C LEU A 236 23.38 9.71 33.12
N ALA A 237 23.96 8.71 33.80
CA ALA A 237 24.81 8.95 34.97
C ALA A 237 26.06 9.78 34.64
N ARG A 238 26.69 9.53 33.48
CA ARG A 238 27.84 10.32 33.02
C ARG A 238 27.46 11.76 32.71
N ALA A 239 26.29 11.97 32.10
CA ALA A 239 25.86 13.29 31.66
C ALA A 239 25.23 14.12 32.79
N GLY A 240 24.47 13.51 33.69
CA GLY A 240 23.86 14.18 34.85
C GLY A 240 24.78 14.27 36.08
N GLY A 241 25.89 13.53 36.09
CA GLY A 241 26.83 13.52 37.19
C GLY A 241 26.42 12.61 38.34
N GLN A 242 27.20 12.62 39.43
CA GLN A 242 27.05 11.67 40.54
C GLN A 242 25.74 11.81 41.34
N GLU A 243 24.98 12.91 41.17
CA GLU A 243 23.76 13.14 41.95
C GLU A 243 22.69 12.08 41.66
N ILE A 244 22.50 11.74 40.39
CA ILE A 244 21.55 10.69 39.96
C ILE A 244 21.89 9.37 40.66
N GLU A 245 23.17 8.97 40.67
CA GLU A 245 23.59 7.73 41.32
C GLU A 245 23.44 7.77 42.85
N ARG A 246 23.62 8.93 43.48
CA ARG A 246 23.41 9.09 44.93
C ARG A 246 21.93 8.94 45.29
N GLU A 247 21.05 9.55 44.52
CA GLU A 247 19.60 9.42 44.71
C GLU A 247 19.14 7.99 44.43
N CYS A 248 19.58 7.35 43.33
CA CYS A 248 19.30 5.94 43.07
C CYS A 248 19.77 5.03 44.22
N LYS A 249 20.93 5.30 44.82
CA LYS A 249 21.44 4.54 45.98
C LYS A 249 20.59 4.76 47.24
N LYS A 250 20.17 6.00 47.53
CA LYS A 250 19.26 6.30 48.66
C LYS A 250 17.95 5.53 48.52
N GLU A 251 17.38 5.55 47.32
CA GLU A 251 16.16 4.82 47.02
C GLU A 251 16.34 3.30 47.19
N THR A 252 17.55 2.77 46.96
CA THR A 252 17.82 1.30 46.93
C THR A 252 17.90 0.69 48.32
N ASN A 253 18.02 1.53 49.35
CA ASN A 253 17.96 1.12 50.75
C ASN A 253 16.51 0.99 51.28
N SER A 254 15.51 1.32 50.46
CA SER A 254 14.09 1.13 50.76
C SER A 254 13.64 -0.28 50.32
N SER A 255 13.35 -1.15 51.28
CA SER A 255 13.04 -2.59 51.15
C SER A 255 12.02 -2.98 50.05
N ARG A 256 12.28 -4.10 49.35
CA ARG A 256 11.42 -4.81 48.36
C ARG A 256 10.67 -3.92 47.35
N ARG A 257 11.38 -3.34 46.39
CA ARG A 257 10.73 -2.75 45.21
C ARG A 257 10.07 -3.80 44.35
N ARG A 258 8.84 -3.52 43.93
CA ARG A 258 8.09 -4.35 42.99
C ARG A 258 8.59 -4.05 41.57
N VAL A 259 8.57 -5.05 40.70
CA VAL A 259 8.79 -4.83 39.27
C VAL A 259 7.59 -4.06 38.68
N ALA A 260 7.80 -3.41 37.54
CA ALA A 260 6.85 -2.52 36.89
C ALA A 260 6.43 -1.31 37.74
N THR A 261 7.41 -0.72 38.44
CA THR A 261 7.24 0.58 39.13
C THR A 261 8.26 1.59 38.63
N THR A 262 7.93 2.87 38.75
CA THR A 262 8.77 3.98 38.33
C THR A 262 9.29 4.75 39.54
N VAL A 263 10.60 4.99 39.56
CA VAL A 263 11.25 5.86 40.56
C VAL A 263 11.70 7.14 39.86
N LEU A 264 11.37 8.30 40.43
CA LEU A 264 11.85 9.59 39.95
C LEU A 264 13.07 10.04 40.77
N THR A 265 14.09 10.55 40.08
CA THR A 265 15.23 11.25 40.68
C THR A 265 15.42 12.60 40.00
N SER A 266 16.20 13.48 40.62
CA SER A 266 16.67 14.71 39.97
C SER A 266 17.55 14.39 38.76
N ALA A 267 17.58 15.30 37.79
CA ALA A 267 18.36 15.10 36.57
C ALA A 267 19.85 15.47 36.69
N GLY A 268 20.29 15.91 37.88
CA GLY A 268 21.64 16.42 38.10
C GLY A 268 21.98 17.57 37.14
N GLN A 269 22.97 17.36 36.28
CA GLN A 269 23.43 18.33 35.28
C GLN A 269 22.69 18.28 33.93
N LEU A 270 21.72 17.38 33.76
CA LEU A 270 20.91 17.29 32.54
C LEU A 270 19.87 18.42 32.49
N ASP A 271 19.53 18.86 31.27
CA ASP A 271 18.56 19.94 31.01
C ASP A 271 17.11 19.43 31.00
N VAL A 272 16.75 18.64 32.01
CA VAL A 272 15.40 18.08 32.24
C VAL A 272 15.07 18.16 33.73
N LYS A 273 13.80 18.04 34.11
CA LYS A 273 13.39 18.12 35.53
C LYS A 273 13.71 16.84 36.28
N TYR A 274 13.35 15.69 35.71
CA TYR A 274 13.48 14.39 36.37
C TYR A 274 14.00 13.29 35.45
N ILE A 275 14.58 12.25 36.07
CA ILE A 275 14.85 10.96 35.42
C ILE A 275 13.86 9.94 35.96
N ALA A 276 13.10 9.31 35.05
CA ALA A 276 12.19 8.23 35.37
C ALA A 276 12.87 6.87 35.17
N HIS A 277 13.15 6.19 36.28
CA HIS A 277 13.74 4.87 36.32
C HIS A 277 12.64 3.81 36.31
N MET A 278 12.36 3.26 35.12
CA MET A 278 11.40 2.18 34.95
C MET A 278 11.99 0.86 35.42
N VAL A 279 11.53 0.36 36.57
CA VAL A 279 12.07 -0.84 37.21
C VAL A 279 11.44 -2.08 36.60
N ALA A 280 12.22 -2.85 35.88
CA ALA A 280 11.85 -4.16 35.34
C ALA A 280 12.69 -5.28 35.96
N SER A 281 12.27 -6.52 35.80
CA SER A 281 13.04 -7.71 36.10
C SER A 281 14.31 -7.78 35.24
N ASN A 282 15.25 -8.66 35.59
CA ASN A 282 16.51 -8.78 34.83
C ASN A 282 16.32 -9.33 33.40
N ALA A 283 15.17 -9.95 33.11
CA ALA A 283 14.82 -10.48 31.79
C ALA A 283 13.32 -10.22 31.52
N PRO A 284 12.92 -8.96 31.32
CA PRO A 284 11.52 -8.60 31.23
C PRO A 284 10.94 -9.02 29.87
N ASN A 285 9.76 -9.63 29.91
CA ASN A 285 8.98 -9.91 28.71
C ASN A 285 8.24 -8.65 28.24
N SER A 286 7.65 -8.69 27.04
CA SER A 286 6.96 -7.54 26.45
C SER A 286 5.80 -7.01 27.31
N SER A 287 5.10 -7.88 28.05
CA SER A 287 3.99 -7.48 28.94
C SER A 287 4.51 -6.71 30.17
N GLU A 288 5.67 -7.11 30.70
CA GLU A 288 6.30 -6.38 31.80
C GLU A 288 6.78 -4.99 31.35
N ILE A 289 7.37 -4.89 30.16
CA ILE A 289 7.80 -3.61 29.56
C ILE A 289 6.59 -2.69 29.36
N GLU A 290 5.47 -3.20 28.84
CA GLU A 290 4.22 -2.44 28.70
C GLU A 290 3.70 -1.89 30.04
N LYS A 291 3.76 -2.70 31.11
CA LYS A 291 3.39 -2.25 32.46
C LYS A 291 4.34 -1.18 32.98
N CYS A 292 5.64 -1.33 32.76
CA CYS A 292 6.64 -0.32 33.13
C CYS A 292 6.38 1.03 32.43
N ILE A 293 6.10 1.01 31.12
CA ILE A 293 5.77 2.21 30.35
C ILE A 293 4.49 2.84 30.88
N SER A 294 3.45 2.04 31.13
CA SER A 294 2.15 2.53 31.62
C SER A 294 2.26 3.19 33.00
N ASP A 295 2.99 2.56 33.93
CA ASP A 295 3.26 3.12 35.25
C ASP A 295 4.09 4.42 35.18
N CYS A 296 5.11 4.44 34.32
CA CYS A 296 5.94 5.63 34.11
C CYS A 296 5.15 6.82 33.61
N LEU A 297 4.31 6.63 32.58
CA LEU A 297 3.47 7.68 32.04
C LEU A 297 2.47 8.20 33.08
N LYS A 298 1.96 7.33 33.95
CA LYS A 298 1.08 7.70 35.06
C LYS A 298 1.82 8.57 36.09
N VAL A 299 2.96 8.10 36.59
CA VAL A 299 3.78 8.84 37.58
C VAL A 299 4.21 10.20 37.04
N VAL A 300 4.63 10.27 35.78
CA VAL A 300 5.01 11.55 35.16
C VAL A 300 3.82 12.49 34.99
N SER A 301 2.64 11.95 34.70
CA SER A 301 1.40 12.75 34.62
C SER A 301 0.93 13.25 35.98
N GLU A 302 1.21 12.53 37.07
CA GLU A 302 0.90 12.93 38.44
C GLU A 302 1.80 14.09 38.91
N GLU A 303 3.04 14.16 38.42
CA GLU A 303 4.00 15.25 38.66
C GLU A 303 3.78 16.49 37.76
N GLU A 304 2.59 16.61 37.15
CA GLU A 304 2.19 17.69 36.25
C GLU A 304 3.15 18.00 35.08
N CYS A 305 3.92 17.00 34.65
CA CYS A 305 4.85 17.15 33.54
C CYS A 305 4.13 17.07 32.19
N GLU A 306 4.51 17.94 31.24
CA GLU A 306 3.87 18.01 29.93
C GLU A 306 4.58 17.19 28.85
N SER A 307 5.83 16.78 29.10
CA SER A 307 6.65 16.07 28.12
C SER A 307 7.62 15.03 28.68
N ILE A 308 7.77 13.91 27.98
CA ILE A 308 8.69 12.82 28.35
C ILE A 308 9.43 12.25 27.12
N SER A 309 10.69 11.84 27.31
CA SER A 309 11.50 11.16 26.30
C SER A 309 11.83 9.71 26.69
N PHE A 310 11.69 8.78 25.74
CA PHE A 310 12.02 7.35 25.86
C PHE A 310 13.15 6.96 24.89
N PRO A 311 14.05 6.04 25.25
CA PRO A 311 14.92 5.37 24.29
C PRO A 311 14.16 4.25 23.56
N ALA A 312 14.83 3.51 22.67
CA ALA A 312 14.34 2.22 22.18
C ALA A 312 14.33 1.17 23.31
N VAL A 313 13.30 1.20 24.15
CA VAL A 313 13.18 0.29 25.30
C VAL A 313 13.08 -1.16 24.81
N GLY A 314 13.98 -2.03 25.30
CA GLY A 314 14.00 -3.46 24.97
C GLY A 314 14.95 -3.88 23.85
N THR A 315 15.47 -2.97 23.02
CA THR A 315 16.25 -3.34 21.81
C THR A 315 17.76 -3.48 22.02
N GLY A 316 18.29 -3.02 23.17
CA GLY A 316 19.72 -3.06 23.50
C GLY A 316 20.17 -4.40 24.09
N SER A 317 20.67 -4.40 25.33
CA SER A 317 21.15 -5.62 26.03
C SER A 317 20.11 -6.73 26.16
N LEU A 318 18.83 -6.39 26.02
CA LEU A 318 17.71 -7.33 26.07
C LEU A 318 17.42 -8.02 24.72
N LYS A 319 18.04 -7.57 23.61
CA LYS A 319 17.97 -8.16 22.27
C LYS A 319 16.55 -8.46 21.76
N HIS A 320 15.54 -7.70 22.19
CA HIS A 320 14.20 -7.83 21.59
C HIS A 320 14.25 -7.29 20.16
N ASP A 321 13.46 -7.92 19.30
CA ASP A 321 13.27 -7.46 17.93
C ASP A 321 12.79 -6.01 17.88
N SER A 322 13.37 -5.22 16.98
CA SER A 322 13.16 -3.78 16.90
C SER A 322 11.74 -3.40 16.47
N GLU A 323 11.07 -4.22 15.65
CA GLU A 323 9.67 -4.01 15.24
C GLU A 323 8.72 -4.36 16.38
N LYS A 324 8.99 -5.46 17.11
CA LYS A 324 8.22 -5.83 18.31
C LYS A 324 8.33 -4.77 19.40
N ALA A 325 9.54 -4.29 19.70
CA ALA A 325 9.76 -3.23 20.68
C ALA A 325 9.04 -1.93 20.30
N ALA A 326 9.16 -1.51 19.04
CA ALA A 326 8.44 -0.34 18.52
C ALA A 326 6.92 -0.49 18.66
N THR A 327 6.39 -1.65 18.27
CA THR A 327 4.95 -1.95 18.35
C THR A 327 4.46 -1.90 19.79
N THR A 328 5.19 -2.48 20.75
CA THR A 328 4.86 -2.42 22.18
C THR A 328 4.83 -0.97 22.66
N ILE A 329 5.87 -0.18 22.37
CA ILE A 329 5.96 1.22 22.79
C ILE A 329 4.80 2.04 22.23
N PHE A 330 4.52 1.96 20.92
CA PHE A 330 3.42 2.71 20.31
C PHE A 330 2.06 2.32 20.88
N LYS A 331 1.78 1.01 21.03
CA LYS A 331 0.50 0.56 21.59
C LYS A 331 0.28 1.07 23.01
N SER A 332 1.29 0.97 23.88
CA SER A 332 1.17 1.43 25.27
C SER A 332 1.04 2.95 25.38
N VAL A 333 1.84 3.69 24.60
CA VAL A 333 1.85 5.16 24.59
C VAL A 333 0.54 5.72 24.05
N ILE A 334 0.07 5.24 22.89
CA ILE A 334 -1.17 5.72 22.28
C ILE A 334 -2.35 5.42 23.19
N ARG A 335 -2.46 4.18 23.70
CA ARG A 335 -3.52 3.80 24.65
C ARG A 335 -3.57 4.71 25.88
N PHE A 336 -2.41 5.08 26.42
CA PHE A 336 -2.35 6.01 27.55
C PHE A 336 -2.83 7.42 27.16
N LEU A 337 -2.32 7.98 26.06
CA LEU A 337 -2.68 9.32 25.61
C LEU A 337 -4.17 9.45 25.26
N GLU A 338 -4.81 8.39 24.78
CA GLU A 338 -6.24 8.35 24.49
C GLU A 338 -7.11 8.30 25.76
N SER A 339 -6.68 7.58 26.78
CA SER A 339 -7.46 7.37 28.01
C SER A 339 -7.19 8.40 29.10
N SER A 340 -6.08 9.13 29.01
CA SER A 340 -5.72 10.19 29.96
C SER A 340 -6.27 11.54 29.52
N SER A 341 -6.69 12.41 30.43
CA SER A 341 -6.92 13.84 30.20
C SER A 341 -5.86 14.72 30.88
N GLY A 342 -4.77 14.09 31.34
CA GLY A 342 -3.73 14.72 32.14
C GLY A 342 -2.82 15.69 31.36
N PRO A 343 -1.88 16.35 32.07
CA PRO A 343 -1.01 17.39 31.53
C PRO A 343 0.00 16.90 30.50
N LEU A 344 0.25 15.59 30.43
CA LEU A 344 1.19 14.99 29.49
C LEU A 344 0.70 15.11 28.04
N LYS A 345 1.34 15.99 27.27
CA LYS A 345 0.97 16.33 25.88
C LYS A 345 1.96 15.80 24.85
N MET A 346 3.23 15.63 25.20
CA MET A 346 4.27 15.24 24.24
C MET A 346 5.08 14.04 24.73
N ILE A 347 5.06 12.95 23.97
CA ILE A 347 5.92 11.78 24.20
C ILE A 347 6.93 11.69 23.05
N ARG A 348 8.21 11.61 23.36
CA ARG A 348 9.29 11.55 22.37
C ARG A 348 10.05 10.24 22.47
N ILE A 349 10.26 9.57 21.34
CA ILE A 349 11.06 8.35 21.22
C ILE A 349 12.39 8.74 20.55
N VAL A 350 13.49 8.59 21.29
CA VAL A 350 14.83 9.01 20.88
C VAL A 350 15.66 7.80 20.51
N LEU A 351 16.07 7.77 19.24
CA LEU A 351 16.73 6.64 18.61
C LEU A 351 18.12 7.07 18.14
N LYS A 352 19.16 6.35 18.53
CA LYS A 352 20.55 6.70 18.19
C LYS A 352 20.92 6.28 16.77
N ASP A 353 20.43 5.12 16.35
CA ASP A 353 20.86 4.43 15.13
C ASP A 353 19.78 4.49 14.02
N ASP A 354 20.22 4.56 12.76
CA ASP A 354 19.31 4.69 11.59
C ASP A 354 18.41 3.47 11.38
N ASP A 355 18.90 2.27 11.73
CA ASP A 355 18.14 1.04 11.60
C ASP A 355 16.95 1.01 12.58
N LEU A 356 17.18 1.47 13.83
CA LEU A 356 16.11 1.62 14.82
C LEU A 356 15.11 2.70 14.39
N VAL A 357 15.58 3.81 13.82
CA VAL A 357 14.70 4.85 13.26
C VAL A 357 13.80 4.26 12.17
N THR A 358 14.37 3.47 11.27
CA THR A 358 13.64 2.84 10.16
C THR A 358 12.61 1.84 10.67
N ALA A 359 12.98 0.98 11.62
CA ALA A 359 12.08 0.02 12.24
C ALA A 359 10.89 0.69 12.94
N PHE A 360 11.15 1.71 13.78
CA PHE A 360 10.10 2.43 14.49
C PHE A 360 9.19 3.23 13.52
N GLN A 361 9.72 3.76 12.42
CA GLN A 361 8.92 4.39 11.38
C GLN A 361 8.02 3.38 10.65
N ALA A 362 8.51 2.17 10.38
CA ALA A 362 7.72 1.12 9.74
C ALA A 362 6.57 0.66 10.65
N SER A 363 6.83 0.42 11.94
CA SER A 363 5.79 0.05 12.91
C SER A 363 4.73 1.13 13.07
N ALA A 364 5.12 2.42 13.10
CA ALA A 364 4.18 3.53 13.16
C ALA A 364 3.28 3.62 11.92
N LYS A 365 3.80 3.33 10.71
CA LYS A 365 3.01 3.29 9.48
C LYS A 365 2.02 2.13 9.46
N LYS A 366 2.47 0.94 9.87
CA LYS A 366 1.65 -0.27 9.92
C LYS A 366 0.45 -0.10 10.86
N LEU A 367 0.67 0.48 12.04
CA LEU A 367 -0.41 0.81 12.99
C LEU A 367 -1.43 1.81 12.44
N ASN A 368 -1.06 2.63 11.45
CA ASN A 368 -1.94 3.57 10.77
C ASN A 368 -2.71 2.94 9.59
N GLU A 369 -2.18 1.86 8.99
CA GLU A 369 -2.78 1.15 7.85
C GLU A 369 -3.75 0.03 8.28
N GLU A 370 -3.57 -0.57 9.45
CA GLU A 370 -4.37 -1.70 9.99
C GLU A 370 -5.68 -1.27 10.72
N GLY A 371 -6.16 -0.03 10.54
CA GLY A 371 -7.13 0.63 11.43
C GLY A 371 -8.43 -0.14 11.76
N GLN A 372 -8.55 -0.59 13.02
CA GLN A 372 -9.82 -0.80 13.70
C GLN A 372 -10.58 0.54 13.86
N PRO A 373 -11.92 0.56 13.78
CA PRO A 373 -12.68 1.82 13.79
C PRO A 373 -12.80 2.35 15.22
N GLY A 374 -12.17 3.50 15.49
CA GLY A 374 -12.31 4.25 16.75
C GLY A 374 -11.02 4.88 17.31
N MET A 375 -9.84 4.56 16.79
CA MET A 375 -8.56 4.82 17.50
C MET A 375 -7.64 5.91 16.91
N LEU A 376 -8.01 6.65 15.85
CA LEU A 376 -7.20 7.78 15.35
C LEU A 376 -8.09 8.89 14.78
N LYS A 377 -8.34 9.95 15.56
CA LYS A 377 -8.69 11.25 14.99
C LYS A 377 -7.39 11.97 14.62
N ARG A 378 -7.28 12.33 13.34
CA ARG A 378 -6.35 13.30 12.71
C ARG A 378 -4.89 12.88 12.41
N LEU A 379 -4.52 13.27 11.19
CA LEU A 379 -3.24 13.80 10.73
C LEU A 379 -1.96 13.09 11.24
N VAL A 380 -1.40 12.24 10.37
CA VAL A 380 0.07 12.22 10.20
C VAL A 380 0.41 13.43 9.33
N ASN A 381 0.57 14.60 9.95
CA ASN A 381 1.06 15.79 9.26
C ASN A 381 2.21 16.39 10.08
N LEU A 382 3.33 16.62 9.36
CA LEU A 382 4.59 17.30 9.73
C LEU A 382 5.62 16.40 10.49
N PHE A 383 6.89 16.30 10.11
CA PHE A 383 7.83 17.34 9.66
C PHE A 383 8.86 16.86 8.62
N TRP A 384 8.88 17.51 7.44
CA TRP A 384 10.11 18.07 6.85
C TRP A 384 9.95 19.61 6.76
N LYS A 385 9.88 20.23 7.96
CA LYS A 385 10.32 21.58 8.39
C LYS A 385 9.87 22.92 7.76
N SER A 386 9.39 23.79 8.67
CA SER A 386 9.64 25.25 8.90
C SER A 386 9.63 26.17 7.68
N ASP A 387 8.69 27.10 7.53
CA ASP A 387 8.58 28.25 8.44
C ASP A 387 7.16 28.52 8.99
N SER A 388 7.13 28.88 10.27
CA SER A 388 5.96 29.44 10.93
C SER A 388 5.90 30.93 10.60
N THR A 389 5.00 31.30 9.70
CA THR A 389 4.24 32.54 9.87
C THR A 389 2.88 32.15 10.40
N THR A 390 2.60 32.64 11.59
CA THR A 390 1.31 32.61 12.28
C THR A 390 0.20 33.03 11.32
N ILE A 391 -0.47 32.05 10.71
CA ILE A 391 -1.81 32.25 10.17
C ILE A 391 -2.71 31.64 11.23
N THR A 392 -3.39 32.51 11.95
CA THR A 392 -4.66 32.20 12.60
C THR A 392 -5.49 31.34 11.66
N VAL A 393 -5.49 30.03 11.87
CA VAL A 393 -6.47 29.13 11.27
C VAL A 393 -7.78 29.49 11.95
N LYS A 394 -8.51 30.43 11.32
CA LYS A 394 -9.96 30.43 11.45
C LYS A 394 -10.41 29.01 11.19
N ASP A 395 -11.10 28.47 12.17
CA ASP A 395 -11.71 27.16 12.19
C ASP A 395 -12.06 26.65 10.79
N LYS A 396 -11.45 25.54 10.37
CA LYS A 396 -12.24 24.60 9.58
C LYS A 396 -13.07 23.90 10.63
N PRO A 397 -14.39 24.17 10.66
CA PRO A 397 -15.22 23.73 11.76
C PRO A 397 -15.11 22.22 11.85
N SER A 398 -15.29 21.74 13.08
CA SER A 398 -15.93 20.45 13.35
C SER A 398 -17.06 20.19 12.34
N ALA A 399 -17.60 18.99 12.27
CA ALA A 399 -18.93 18.82 11.69
C ALA A 399 -19.95 19.61 12.55
N ILE A 400 -19.94 20.94 12.41
CA ILE A 400 -21.07 21.82 12.59
C ILE A 400 -21.84 21.51 11.33
N THR A 401 -22.92 20.75 11.45
CA THR A 401 -24.06 20.96 10.57
C THR A 401 -24.19 22.47 10.47
N LYS A 402 -23.81 23.05 9.33
CA LYS A 402 -23.98 24.49 9.09
C LYS A 402 -25.48 24.70 9.06
N ASN A 403 -26.07 24.86 10.24
CA ASN A 403 -27.47 25.17 10.38
C ASN A 403 -27.62 26.57 9.79
N LEU A 404 -28.15 26.61 8.57
CA LEU A 404 -28.55 27.85 7.94
C LEU A 404 -29.86 28.25 8.61
N PHE A 405 -29.76 29.18 9.56
CA PHE A 405 -30.95 29.77 10.17
C PHE A 405 -31.49 30.83 9.21
N LEU A 406 -32.62 30.53 8.56
CA LEU A 406 -33.37 31.50 7.78
C LEU A 406 -34.43 32.13 8.68
N GLU A 407 -34.26 33.40 9.04
CA GLU A 407 -35.29 34.17 9.73
C GLU A 407 -36.21 34.82 8.68
N ILE A 408 -37.51 34.52 8.76
CA ILE A 408 -38.52 35.02 7.83
C ILE A 408 -39.37 36.07 8.56
N TYR A 409 -39.33 37.31 8.07
CA TYR A 409 -40.17 38.40 8.57
C TYR A 409 -41.29 38.70 7.58
N ALA A 410 -42.53 38.64 8.05
CA ALA A 410 -43.71 38.97 7.23
C ALA A 410 -44.78 39.65 8.09
N LYS A 411 -45.79 40.23 7.43
CA LYS A 411 -46.89 40.97 8.08
C LYS A 411 -47.83 40.09 8.94
N ASP A 412 -47.90 38.80 8.63
CA ASP A 412 -48.76 37.81 9.32
C ASP A 412 -48.17 36.39 9.22
N ASN A 413 -48.60 35.49 10.11
CA ASN A 413 -48.14 34.09 10.15
C ASN A 413 -48.54 33.27 8.92
N ALA A 414 -49.63 33.62 8.23
CA ALA A 414 -50.04 32.89 7.04
C ALA A 414 -49.02 33.07 5.90
N THR A 415 -48.49 34.27 5.76
CA THR A 415 -47.42 34.61 4.82
C THR A 415 -46.10 33.92 5.17
N ILE A 416 -45.77 33.79 6.46
CA ILE A 416 -44.57 33.04 6.92
C ILE A 416 -44.67 31.56 6.53
N ASN A 417 -45.83 30.95 6.75
CA ASN A 417 -46.04 29.53 6.43
C ASN A 417 -45.94 29.26 4.92
N LEU A 418 -46.54 30.13 4.09
CA LEU A 418 -46.42 30.04 2.63
C LEU A 418 -44.96 30.13 2.18
N ALA A 419 -44.21 31.11 2.68
CA ALA A 419 -42.79 31.26 2.35
C ALA A 419 -41.97 30.02 2.76
N ARG A 420 -42.25 29.46 3.94
CA ARG A 420 -41.59 28.22 4.42
C ARG A 420 -41.89 27.03 3.51
N GLU A 421 -43.15 26.82 3.12
CA GLU A 421 -43.53 25.72 2.22
C GLU A 421 -42.84 25.84 0.86
N GLU A 422 -42.74 27.05 0.33
CA GLU A 422 -42.12 27.30 -0.97
C GLU A 422 -40.60 27.09 -0.93
N ILE A 423 -39.93 27.49 0.16
CA ILE A 423 -38.51 27.18 0.40
C ILE A 423 -38.28 25.67 0.46
N LEU A 424 -39.08 24.94 1.24
CA LEU A 424 -38.97 23.47 1.34
C LEU A 424 -39.19 22.79 -0.02
N LYS A 425 -40.13 23.30 -0.81
CA LYS A 425 -40.41 22.81 -2.16
C LYS A 425 -39.22 23.04 -3.11
N ILE A 426 -38.54 24.18 -3.01
CA ILE A 426 -37.31 24.46 -3.78
C ILE A 426 -36.22 23.48 -3.37
N ILE A 427 -35.98 23.29 -2.07
CA ILE A 427 -34.96 22.35 -1.57
C ILE A 427 -35.23 20.93 -2.09
N GLU A 428 -36.47 20.47 -2.00
CA GLU A 428 -36.84 19.13 -2.48
C GLU A 428 -36.70 19.00 -3.99
N SER A 429 -36.97 20.07 -4.76
CA SER A 429 -36.81 20.08 -6.21
C SER A 429 -35.34 19.97 -6.67
N GLN A 430 -34.38 20.27 -5.80
CA GLN A 430 -32.94 20.18 -6.10
C GLN A 430 -32.36 18.79 -5.77
N LYS A 431 -33.11 17.92 -5.09
CA LYS A 431 -32.66 16.56 -4.78
C LYS A 431 -32.80 15.67 -6.01
N LYS A 432 -31.80 14.80 -6.20
CA LYS A 432 -31.84 13.71 -7.18
C LYS A 432 -31.89 12.37 -6.47
N LYS A 433 -32.54 11.42 -7.11
CA LYS A 433 -32.53 10.01 -6.72
C LYS A 433 -31.61 9.25 -7.68
N GLU A 434 -30.56 8.64 -7.15
CA GLU A 434 -29.64 7.81 -7.92
C GLU A 434 -29.55 6.40 -7.35
N ARG A 435 -29.11 5.46 -8.19
CA ARG A 435 -28.94 4.06 -7.83
C ARG A 435 -27.57 3.55 -8.25
N LEU A 436 -27.01 2.70 -7.42
CA LEU A 436 -25.75 2.00 -7.62
C LEU A 436 -26.00 0.50 -7.58
N GLU A 437 -25.59 -0.21 -8.63
CA GLU A 437 -25.75 -1.67 -8.76
C GLU A 437 -24.35 -2.30 -8.86
N ASP A 438 -24.04 -3.25 -7.97
CA ASP A 438 -22.73 -3.91 -7.87
C ASP A 438 -22.84 -5.25 -7.11
N ASP A 439 -22.29 -6.32 -7.66
CA ASP A 439 -22.38 -7.69 -7.11
C ASP A 439 -21.77 -7.85 -5.70
N ASN A 440 -20.91 -6.92 -5.27
CA ASN A 440 -20.32 -6.95 -3.94
C ASN A 440 -21.26 -6.36 -2.87
N ILE A 441 -22.34 -5.68 -3.24
CA ILE A 441 -23.32 -5.11 -2.30
C ILE A 441 -23.98 -6.22 -1.47
N GLY A 442 -24.33 -7.36 -2.08
CA GLY A 442 -24.87 -8.52 -1.36
C GLY A 442 -23.92 -9.08 -0.28
N LYS A 443 -22.62 -8.79 -0.39
CA LYS A 443 -21.57 -9.26 0.52
C LYS A 443 -21.24 -8.28 1.66
N LEU A 444 -21.88 -7.11 1.70
CA LEU A 444 -21.62 -6.10 2.73
C LEU A 444 -21.82 -6.66 4.15
N SER A 445 -20.82 -6.47 5.00
CA SER A 445 -20.90 -6.76 6.43
C SER A 445 -21.74 -5.71 7.17
N LYS A 446 -22.21 -6.02 8.39
CA LYS A 446 -22.94 -5.05 9.23
C LYS A 446 -22.13 -3.77 9.45
N HIS A 447 -20.82 -3.91 9.65
CA HIS A 447 -19.94 -2.76 9.87
C HIS A 447 -19.87 -1.84 8.65
N GLN A 448 -19.74 -2.42 7.45
CA GLN A 448 -19.70 -1.65 6.19
C GLN A 448 -21.04 -1.00 5.85
N ILE A 449 -22.15 -1.62 6.22
CA ILE A 449 -23.48 -1.01 6.10
C ILE A 449 -23.54 0.25 6.96
N THR A 450 -23.13 0.17 8.22
CA THR A 450 -23.08 1.33 9.12
C THR A 450 -22.09 2.40 8.63
N GLU A 451 -20.96 2.00 8.06
CA GLU A 451 -20.01 2.95 7.42
C GLU A 451 -20.68 3.72 6.28
N ILE A 452 -21.39 3.02 5.38
CA ILE A 452 -22.13 3.64 4.26
C ILE A 452 -23.25 4.55 4.76
N GLU A 453 -24.02 4.11 5.76
CA GLU A 453 -25.09 4.90 6.37
C GLU A 453 -24.55 6.20 6.98
N HIS A 454 -23.45 6.11 7.72
CA HIS A 454 -22.79 7.27 8.31
C HIS A 454 -22.24 8.24 7.26
N LEU A 455 -21.62 7.72 6.19
CA LEU A 455 -21.16 8.52 5.06
C LEU A 455 -22.31 9.28 4.40
N CYS A 456 -23.48 8.66 4.26
CA CYS A 456 -24.65 9.30 3.68
C CYS A 456 -25.22 10.37 4.63
N GLU A 457 -25.33 10.07 5.93
CA GLU A 457 -25.77 11.01 6.97
C GLU A 457 -24.90 12.27 7.01
N MET A 458 -23.57 12.12 6.96
CA MET A 458 -22.63 13.24 6.97
C MET A 458 -22.74 14.20 5.78
N ASN A 459 -23.31 13.75 4.66
CA ASN A 459 -23.48 14.54 3.45
C ASN A 459 -24.96 14.89 3.17
N ASP A 460 -25.86 14.75 4.16
CA ASP A 460 -27.31 14.99 4.03
C ASP A 460 -27.98 14.17 2.91
N ILE A 461 -27.56 12.91 2.79
CA ILE A 461 -28.06 11.97 1.79
C ILE A 461 -28.89 10.89 2.50
N LYS A 462 -30.11 10.67 2.01
CA LYS A 462 -30.92 9.53 2.42
C LYS A 462 -30.48 8.30 1.63
N VAL A 463 -30.15 7.20 2.32
CA VAL A 463 -29.72 5.95 1.69
C VAL A 463 -30.69 4.81 1.98
N THR A 464 -30.77 3.86 1.05
CA THR A 464 -31.47 2.58 1.20
C THR A 464 -30.62 1.49 0.57
N ILE A 465 -30.24 0.49 1.36
CA ILE A 465 -29.36 -0.60 0.93
C ILE A 465 -30.19 -1.87 0.76
N GLU A 466 -30.27 -2.37 -0.46
CA GLU A 466 -31.05 -3.53 -0.87
C GLU A 466 -30.09 -4.66 -1.26
N LYS A 467 -29.57 -5.36 -0.24
CA LYS A 467 -28.54 -6.39 -0.42
C LYS A 467 -28.94 -7.53 -1.36
N ASP A 468 -30.17 -8.00 -1.24
CA ASP A 468 -30.67 -9.12 -2.05
C ASP A 468 -30.77 -8.77 -3.54
N LEU A 469 -30.82 -7.47 -3.85
CA LEU A 469 -30.86 -6.94 -5.22
C LEU A 469 -29.53 -6.35 -5.66
N ASN A 470 -28.46 -6.47 -4.86
CA ASN A 470 -27.15 -5.89 -5.13
C ASN A 470 -27.23 -4.39 -5.46
N ARG A 471 -28.07 -3.65 -4.73
CA ARG A 471 -28.42 -2.27 -5.07
C ARG A 471 -28.38 -1.34 -3.87
N ILE A 472 -27.82 -0.15 -4.06
CA ILE A 472 -27.89 0.98 -3.13
C ILE A 472 -28.63 2.12 -3.82
N VAL A 473 -29.62 2.68 -3.14
CA VAL A 473 -30.41 3.81 -3.63
C VAL A 473 -30.15 5.01 -2.72
N VAL A 474 -29.79 6.15 -3.31
CA VAL A 474 -29.56 7.39 -2.57
C VAL A 474 -30.44 8.52 -3.07
N VAL A 475 -30.81 9.42 -2.16
CA VAL A 475 -31.56 10.64 -2.47
C VAL A 475 -30.89 11.82 -1.76
N GLY A 476 -30.48 12.83 -2.52
CA GLY A 476 -29.73 13.98 -2.02
C GLY A 476 -29.35 14.95 -3.13
N HIS A 477 -28.53 15.95 -2.82
CA HIS A 477 -28.02 16.87 -3.84
C HIS A 477 -26.97 16.18 -4.73
N SER A 478 -26.93 16.53 -6.01
CA SER A 478 -26.14 15.77 -7.00
C SER A 478 -24.62 15.78 -6.79
N GLU A 479 -24.08 16.88 -6.24
CA GLU A 479 -22.65 16.97 -5.90
C GLU A 479 -22.29 16.06 -4.73
N ASP A 480 -23.14 16.03 -3.70
CA ASP A 480 -22.95 15.19 -2.52
C ASP A 480 -23.10 13.71 -2.88
N ILE A 481 -24.10 13.36 -3.70
CA ILE A 481 -24.27 12.00 -4.24
C ILE A 481 -23.00 11.55 -4.96
N SER A 482 -22.45 12.38 -5.85
CA SER A 482 -21.26 12.02 -6.64
C SER A 482 -20.04 11.76 -5.75
N LYS A 483 -19.87 12.59 -4.71
CA LYS A 483 -18.80 12.44 -3.73
C LYS A 483 -18.98 11.16 -2.90
N THR A 484 -20.16 10.95 -2.32
CA THR A 484 -20.47 9.77 -1.50
C THR A 484 -20.39 8.48 -2.30
N PHE A 485 -20.83 8.46 -3.57
CA PHE A 485 -20.67 7.31 -4.45
C PHE A 485 -19.21 6.93 -4.65
N THR A 486 -18.31 7.90 -4.80
CA THR A 486 -16.86 7.64 -4.94
C THR A 486 -16.32 6.87 -3.72
N GLU A 487 -16.78 7.22 -2.51
CA GLU A 487 -16.38 6.56 -1.28
C GLU A 487 -17.01 5.16 -1.14
N ILE A 488 -18.30 5.02 -1.47
CA ILE A 488 -18.99 3.71 -1.50
C ILE A 488 -18.31 2.76 -2.50
N PHE A 489 -17.92 3.25 -3.69
CA PHE A 489 -17.17 2.46 -4.66
C PHE A 489 -15.84 1.93 -4.11
N GLN A 490 -15.14 2.70 -3.28
CA GLN A 490 -13.91 2.23 -2.64
C GLN A 490 -14.16 1.14 -1.61
N ILE A 491 -15.26 1.21 -0.85
CA ILE A 491 -15.69 0.14 0.06
C ILE A 491 -15.97 -1.14 -0.74
N LEU A 492 -16.77 -1.04 -1.80
CA LEU A 492 -17.14 -2.19 -2.64
C LEU A 492 -15.92 -2.81 -3.34
N LYS A 493 -14.98 -1.98 -3.81
CA LYS A 493 -13.73 -2.46 -4.40
C LYS A 493 -12.89 -3.27 -3.42
N ARG A 494 -12.73 -2.80 -2.17
CA ARG A 494 -12.00 -3.52 -1.12
C ARG A 494 -12.62 -4.89 -0.81
N ILE A 495 -13.96 -4.96 -0.79
CA ILE A 495 -14.69 -6.23 -0.63
C ILE A 495 -14.38 -7.18 -1.79
N GLY A 496 -14.45 -6.69 -3.03
CA GLY A 496 -14.16 -7.49 -4.22
C GLY A 496 -12.73 -8.03 -4.25
N GLU A 497 -11.75 -7.24 -3.79
CA GLU A 497 -10.35 -7.66 -3.70
C GLU A 497 -10.13 -8.71 -2.59
N ALA A 498 -10.71 -8.51 -1.41
CA ALA A 498 -10.61 -9.44 -0.30
C ALA A 498 -11.24 -10.81 -0.63
N GLU A 499 -12.40 -10.82 -1.29
CA GLU A 499 -13.06 -12.06 -1.72
C GLU A 499 -12.23 -12.83 -2.75
N LYS A 500 -11.61 -12.14 -3.71
CA LYS A 500 -10.72 -12.78 -4.69
C LYS A 500 -9.50 -13.42 -4.03
N GLU A 501 -8.90 -12.76 -3.04
CA GLU A 501 -7.74 -13.32 -2.34
C GLU A 501 -8.14 -14.52 -1.47
N LYS A 502 -9.32 -14.47 -0.83
CA LYS A 502 -9.88 -15.60 -0.08
C LYS A 502 -10.14 -16.81 -0.97
N GLU A 503 -10.73 -16.61 -2.15
CA GLU A 503 -10.96 -17.67 -3.14
C GLU A 503 -9.65 -18.30 -3.62
N LYS A 504 -8.65 -17.46 -3.93
CA LYS A 504 -7.31 -17.92 -4.32
C LYS A 504 -6.61 -18.69 -3.19
N ALA A 505 -6.72 -18.23 -1.95
CA ALA A 505 -6.16 -18.91 -0.79
C ALA A 505 -6.83 -20.27 -0.54
N ALA A 506 -8.16 -20.36 -0.71
CA ALA A 506 -8.89 -21.62 -0.63
C ALA A 506 -8.45 -22.60 -1.73
N LEU A 507 -8.32 -22.13 -2.97
CA LEU A 507 -7.80 -22.93 -4.09
C LEU A 507 -6.37 -23.43 -3.82
N HIS A 508 -5.51 -22.57 -3.27
CA HIS A 508 -4.14 -22.93 -2.90
C HIS A 508 -4.10 -23.97 -1.77
N ALA A 509 -4.99 -23.89 -0.79
CA ALA A 509 -5.10 -24.87 0.30
C ALA A 509 -5.58 -26.23 -0.22
N ASP A 510 -6.57 -26.25 -1.11
CA ASP A 510 -7.06 -27.47 -1.76
C ASP A 510 -5.96 -28.13 -2.60
N LEU A 511 -5.21 -27.34 -3.38
CA LEU A 511 -4.05 -27.83 -4.13
C LEU A 511 -2.96 -28.38 -3.22
N ALA A 512 -2.69 -27.70 -2.10
CA ALA A 512 -1.72 -28.14 -1.11
C ALA A 512 -2.05 -29.50 -0.51
N GLU A 513 -3.32 -29.72 -0.18
CA GLU A 513 -3.82 -31.00 0.30
C GLU A 513 -3.63 -32.10 -0.74
N ILE A 514 -4.04 -31.87 -1.99
CA ILE A 514 -3.93 -32.86 -3.07
C ILE A 514 -2.46 -33.24 -3.34
N VAL A 515 -1.57 -32.26 -3.44
CA VAL A 515 -0.15 -32.51 -3.73
C VAL A 515 0.50 -33.30 -2.59
N SER A 516 0.22 -32.94 -1.34
CA SER A 516 0.77 -33.64 -0.16
C SER A 516 0.40 -35.12 -0.08
N GLN A 517 -0.68 -35.55 -0.75
CA GLN A 517 -1.07 -36.97 -0.81
C GLN A 517 -0.30 -37.80 -1.85
N GLY A 518 0.36 -37.15 -2.82
CA GLY A 518 1.07 -37.83 -3.91
C GLY A 518 2.59 -37.66 -3.85
N VAL A 519 3.07 -36.50 -3.41
CA VAL A 519 4.48 -36.11 -3.43
C VAL A 519 4.81 -35.34 -2.16
N GLN A 520 5.95 -35.67 -1.56
CA GLN A 520 6.48 -34.95 -0.39
C GLN A 520 7.93 -34.56 -0.63
N TRP A 521 8.21 -33.29 -0.42
CA TRP A 521 9.54 -32.71 -0.38
C TRP A 521 10.05 -32.67 1.05
N PHE A 522 11.36 -32.86 1.20
CA PHE A 522 12.07 -32.87 2.47
C PHE A 522 13.31 -31.98 2.37
N TYR A 523 13.74 -31.41 3.48
CA TYR A 523 15.10 -30.90 3.66
C TYR A 523 15.87 -31.76 4.65
N VAL A 524 17.19 -31.81 4.49
CA VAL A 524 18.07 -32.54 5.38
C VAL A 524 18.56 -31.61 6.48
N ASN A 525 18.21 -31.90 7.73
CA ASN A 525 18.67 -31.12 8.87
C ASN A 525 20.18 -31.33 9.07
N PRO A 526 20.98 -30.25 9.11
CA PRO A 526 22.43 -30.34 9.16
C PRO A 526 22.98 -30.84 10.50
N SER A 527 22.17 -30.83 11.57
CA SER A 527 22.61 -31.20 12.93
C SER A 527 22.56 -32.71 13.18
N ASN A 528 21.57 -33.40 12.62
CA ASN A 528 21.32 -34.83 12.83
C ASN A 528 21.27 -35.64 11.52
N GLY A 529 21.19 -34.98 10.37
CA GLY A 529 21.03 -35.63 9.06
C GLY A 529 19.61 -36.16 8.80
N ASP A 530 18.66 -35.87 9.68
CA ASP A 530 17.28 -36.33 9.53
C ASP A 530 16.58 -35.57 8.40
N HIS A 531 15.59 -36.24 7.79
CA HIS A 531 14.79 -35.66 6.72
C HIS A 531 13.53 -35.03 7.33
N GLU A 532 13.43 -33.72 7.25
CA GLU A 532 12.27 -32.98 7.75
C GLU A 532 11.34 -32.61 6.59
N GLU A 533 10.03 -32.73 6.81
CA GLU A 533 9.00 -32.50 5.80
C GLU A 533 8.69 -31.00 5.66
N TYR A 534 8.62 -30.50 4.42
CA TYR A 534 7.99 -29.20 4.19
C TYR A 534 6.49 -29.28 4.47
N ASP A 535 5.94 -28.20 5.03
CA ASP A 535 4.49 -28.09 5.23
C ASP A 535 3.74 -28.18 3.89
N LYS A 536 2.45 -28.54 3.95
CA LYS A 536 1.64 -28.82 2.76
C LYS A 536 1.64 -27.68 1.73
N ARG A 537 1.62 -26.41 2.16
CA ARG A 537 1.57 -25.25 1.24
C ARG A 537 2.92 -25.04 0.57
N THR A 538 4.00 -25.12 1.33
CA THR A 538 5.36 -25.01 0.81
C THR A 538 5.66 -26.18 -0.13
N ASN A 539 5.35 -27.40 0.28
CA ASN A 539 5.46 -28.62 -0.53
C ASN A 539 4.79 -28.47 -1.90
N ALA A 540 3.55 -27.98 -1.94
CA ALA A 540 2.81 -27.78 -3.19
C ALA A 540 3.36 -26.65 -4.06
N THR A 541 3.90 -25.60 -3.44
CA THR A 541 4.57 -24.51 -4.16
C THR A 541 5.84 -25.01 -4.85
N ILE A 542 6.65 -25.80 -4.14
CA ILE A 542 7.87 -26.41 -4.67
C ILE A 542 7.53 -27.38 -5.81
N GLU A 543 6.58 -28.30 -5.59
CA GLU A 543 6.19 -29.29 -6.61
C GLU A 543 5.60 -28.64 -7.87
N LYS A 544 4.83 -27.55 -7.72
CA LYS A 544 4.29 -26.81 -8.86
C LYS A 544 5.40 -26.19 -9.72
N ALA A 545 6.42 -25.60 -9.11
CA ALA A 545 7.54 -25.02 -9.84
C ALA A 545 8.42 -26.11 -10.48
N TYR A 546 8.65 -27.21 -9.75
CA TYR A 546 9.41 -28.35 -10.26
C TYR A 546 8.72 -29.03 -11.46
N SER A 547 7.42 -29.31 -11.36
CA SER A 547 6.63 -29.93 -12.44
C SER A 547 6.58 -29.08 -13.72
N LYS A 548 6.68 -27.76 -13.59
CA LYS A 548 6.79 -26.82 -14.71
C LYS A 548 8.20 -26.71 -15.31
N LYS A 549 9.17 -27.45 -14.79
CA LYS A 549 10.59 -27.38 -15.18
C LYS A 549 11.18 -25.99 -14.98
N GLU A 550 10.72 -25.25 -13.97
CA GLU A 550 11.35 -23.99 -13.56
C GLU A 550 12.77 -24.27 -13.03
N LYS A 551 13.65 -23.28 -13.06
CA LYS A 551 15.06 -23.45 -12.62
C LYS A 551 15.21 -23.41 -11.11
N SER A 552 14.41 -22.56 -10.45
CA SER A 552 14.37 -22.39 -9.01
C SER A 552 12.99 -21.95 -8.56
N VAL A 553 12.74 -22.03 -7.25
CA VAL A 553 11.53 -21.52 -6.61
C VAL A 553 11.91 -20.78 -5.34
N ILE A 554 11.30 -19.62 -5.11
CA ILE A 554 11.47 -18.84 -3.88
C ILE A 554 10.18 -18.95 -3.06
N PHE A 555 10.32 -19.27 -1.78
CA PHE A 555 9.21 -19.37 -0.83
C PHE A 555 9.62 -18.84 0.55
N LEU A 556 8.64 -18.71 1.44
CA LEU A 556 8.84 -18.27 2.82
C LEU A 556 8.71 -19.47 3.75
N LEU A 557 9.72 -19.68 4.59
CA LEU A 557 9.73 -20.67 5.65
C LEU A 557 9.95 -19.93 6.97
N GLU A 558 8.97 -19.93 7.88
CA GLU A 558 9.03 -19.22 9.17
C GLU A 558 9.54 -17.76 9.04
N ASP A 559 8.92 -17.01 8.12
CA ASP A 559 9.26 -15.61 7.80
C ASP A 559 10.65 -15.38 7.18
N THR A 560 11.39 -16.44 6.86
CA THR A 560 12.68 -16.37 6.18
C THR A 560 12.54 -16.71 4.70
N LYS A 561 13.22 -15.97 3.81
CA LYS A 561 13.15 -16.23 2.37
C LYS A 561 14.14 -17.31 1.98
N CYS A 562 13.64 -18.40 1.41
CA CYS A 562 14.45 -19.51 0.91
C CYS A 562 14.28 -19.67 -0.61
N GLU A 563 15.35 -20.06 -1.29
CA GLU A 563 15.35 -20.42 -2.71
C GLU A 563 15.80 -21.88 -2.88
N ILE A 564 14.99 -22.71 -3.53
CA ILE A 564 15.44 -24.03 -4.00
C ILE A 564 15.87 -23.93 -5.44
N VAL A 565 17.11 -24.30 -5.73
CA VAL A 565 17.63 -24.48 -7.10
C VAL A 565 17.52 -25.95 -7.48
N PHE A 566 16.59 -26.29 -8.36
CA PHE A 566 16.23 -27.69 -8.66
C PHE A 566 17.36 -28.47 -9.32
N ALA A 567 18.19 -27.82 -10.13
CA ALA A 567 19.35 -28.47 -10.75
C ALA A 567 20.37 -28.96 -9.72
N MET A 568 20.45 -28.29 -8.56
CA MET A 568 21.37 -28.62 -7.47
C MET A 568 20.70 -29.43 -6.36
N MET A 569 19.36 -29.52 -6.37
CA MET A 569 18.56 -30.06 -5.27
C MET A 569 19.00 -29.47 -3.92
N GLN A 570 19.12 -28.14 -3.89
CA GLN A 570 19.65 -27.38 -2.75
C GLN A 570 18.76 -26.17 -2.47
N GLU A 571 18.38 -26.02 -1.21
CA GLU A 571 17.77 -24.81 -0.65
C GLU A 571 18.87 -23.86 -0.19
N THR A 572 18.69 -22.56 -0.41
CA THR A 572 19.53 -21.49 0.13
C THR A 572 18.65 -20.48 0.87
N ASN A 573 18.98 -20.22 2.13
CA ASN A 573 18.43 -19.10 2.88
C ASN A 573 19.00 -17.80 2.30
N LEU A 574 18.14 -16.91 1.81
CA LEU A 574 18.58 -15.70 1.11
C LEU A 574 19.16 -14.65 2.05
N ASP A 575 18.84 -14.70 3.34
CA ASP A 575 19.30 -13.76 4.36
C ASP A 575 20.64 -14.22 4.95
N THR A 576 20.76 -15.49 5.37
CA THR A 576 21.99 -16.02 6.00
C THR A 576 22.99 -16.61 5.00
N LYS A 577 22.54 -16.93 3.79
CA LYS A 577 23.29 -17.70 2.76
C LYS A 577 23.59 -19.16 3.15
N ASP A 578 22.99 -19.64 4.24
CA ASP A 578 23.08 -21.06 4.60
C ASP A 578 22.37 -21.91 3.57
N THR A 579 22.86 -23.13 3.36
CA THR A 579 22.30 -24.03 2.36
C THR A 579 21.97 -25.40 2.92
N LEU A 580 20.84 -25.95 2.49
CA LEU A 580 20.36 -27.27 2.88
C LEU A 580 20.16 -28.14 1.64
N LYS A 581 20.36 -29.45 1.79
CA LYS A 581 20.04 -30.41 0.73
C LYS A 581 18.54 -30.70 0.77
N VAL A 582 17.90 -30.73 -0.40
CA VAL A 582 16.47 -31.07 -0.53
C VAL A 582 16.27 -32.38 -1.28
N ILE A 583 15.20 -33.09 -0.94
CA ILE A 583 14.86 -34.41 -1.48
C ILE A 583 13.37 -34.44 -1.80
N ARG A 584 13.03 -34.97 -2.99
CA ARG A 584 11.64 -35.24 -3.39
C ARG A 584 11.37 -36.73 -3.29
N LYS A 585 10.27 -37.15 -2.67
CA LYS A 585 9.78 -38.53 -2.66
C LYS A 585 8.34 -38.60 -3.18
N ASP A 586 8.06 -39.58 -4.03
CA ASP A 586 6.69 -39.92 -4.42
C ASP A 586 6.07 -40.84 -3.36
N LEU A 587 5.02 -40.37 -2.67
CA LEU A 587 4.39 -41.08 -1.54
C LEU A 587 3.41 -42.18 -1.98
N LYS A 588 2.93 -42.14 -3.22
CA LYS A 588 2.02 -43.15 -3.81
C LYS A 588 2.64 -43.71 -5.08
N ALA A 589 3.61 -44.61 -4.94
CA ALA A 589 4.24 -45.26 -6.09
C ALA A 589 3.38 -46.35 -6.77
N GLU A 590 2.19 -46.73 -6.26
CA GLU A 590 1.43 -47.88 -6.81
C GLU A 590 -0.09 -47.68 -7.06
N ALA A 591 -0.66 -46.51 -6.81
CA ALA A 591 -2.01 -46.18 -7.27
C ALA A 591 -1.94 -44.96 -8.19
N SER A 592 -1.29 -45.11 -9.34
CA SER A 592 -1.27 -44.06 -10.35
C SER A 592 -2.72 -43.82 -10.80
N VAL A 593 -3.33 -42.74 -10.34
CA VAL A 593 -4.47 -42.14 -11.01
C VAL A 593 -3.98 -41.77 -12.42
N ARG A 594 -4.22 -42.65 -13.39
CA ARG A 594 -3.78 -42.49 -14.77
C ARG A 594 -4.83 -41.70 -15.53
N VAL A 595 -4.40 -40.57 -16.09
CA VAL A 595 -5.13 -39.92 -17.17
C VAL A 595 -5.08 -40.87 -18.39
N PRO A 596 -6.16 -41.00 -19.19
CA PRO A 596 -6.13 -41.89 -20.34
C PRO A 596 -4.95 -41.58 -21.27
N GLU A 597 -4.25 -42.61 -21.74
CA GLU A 597 -2.99 -42.47 -22.48
C GLU A 597 -3.14 -41.70 -23.81
N TYR A 598 -4.35 -41.66 -24.37
CA TYR A 598 -4.67 -40.92 -25.58
C TYR A 598 -4.90 -39.42 -25.35
N TRP A 599 -4.84 -38.91 -24.12
CA TRP A 599 -4.99 -37.47 -23.86
C TRP A 599 -3.75 -36.69 -24.28
N GLU A 600 -3.94 -35.76 -25.21
CA GLU A 600 -2.92 -34.80 -25.60
C GLU A 600 -2.51 -33.87 -24.44
N PHE A 601 -1.24 -33.45 -24.45
CA PHE A 601 -0.70 -32.46 -23.51
C PHE A 601 -1.44 -31.13 -23.63
N GLN A 602 -1.46 -30.34 -22.56
CA GLN A 602 -2.02 -28.99 -22.61
C GLN A 602 -1.26 -28.15 -23.65
N PRO A 603 -1.92 -27.68 -24.72
CA PRO A 603 -1.26 -26.89 -25.75
C PRO A 603 -0.78 -25.55 -25.21
N GLN A 604 0.28 -25.01 -25.82
CA GLN A 604 0.85 -23.70 -25.49
C GLN A 604 0.60 -22.70 -26.63
N ASP A 605 0.49 -21.42 -26.28
CA ASP A 605 0.49 -20.33 -27.24
C ASP A 605 1.88 -20.09 -27.83
N THR A 606 1.98 -19.16 -28.78
CA THR A 606 3.23 -18.80 -29.47
C THR A 606 4.31 -18.24 -28.53
N ASN A 607 3.97 -17.91 -27.29
CA ASN A 607 4.90 -17.43 -26.27
C ASN A 607 5.27 -18.52 -25.26
N GLY A 608 4.88 -19.78 -25.51
CA GLY A 608 5.14 -20.92 -24.61
C GLY A 608 4.24 -20.96 -23.38
N LYS A 609 3.15 -20.17 -23.34
CA LYS A 609 2.20 -20.17 -22.22
C LYS A 609 1.05 -21.13 -22.50
N GLU A 610 0.71 -21.99 -21.55
CA GLU A 610 -0.44 -22.92 -21.68
C GLU A 610 -1.73 -22.18 -22.04
N LEU A 611 -2.45 -22.70 -23.04
CA LEU A 611 -3.76 -22.20 -23.41
C LEU A 611 -4.73 -22.36 -22.25
N ALA A 612 -5.51 -21.31 -21.97
CA ALA A 612 -6.46 -21.30 -20.88
C ALA A 612 -7.59 -22.35 -21.05
N VAL A 613 -7.95 -22.66 -22.30
CA VAL A 613 -8.99 -23.65 -22.64
C VAL A 613 -8.49 -24.47 -23.83
N HIS A 614 -8.58 -25.79 -23.72
CA HIS A 614 -8.33 -26.72 -24.81
C HIS A 614 -9.55 -27.63 -24.99
N LEU A 615 -10.18 -27.55 -26.15
CA LEU A 615 -11.38 -28.31 -26.50
C LEU A 615 -10.99 -29.46 -27.42
N VAL A 616 -11.34 -30.69 -27.02
CA VAL A 616 -11.17 -31.89 -27.84
C VAL A 616 -12.53 -32.38 -28.28
N ARG A 617 -12.75 -32.49 -29.60
CA ARG A 617 -13.99 -33.02 -30.14
C ARG A 617 -14.00 -34.54 -30.00
N LEU A 618 -15.08 -35.06 -29.40
CA LEU A 618 -15.28 -36.50 -29.26
C LEU A 618 -16.02 -37.03 -30.48
N TYR A 619 -15.50 -38.13 -31.05
CA TYR A 619 -16.08 -38.78 -32.22
C TYR A 619 -16.69 -40.14 -31.82
N PRO A 620 -17.95 -40.44 -32.17
CA PRO A 620 -18.63 -41.66 -31.73
C PRO A 620 -17.98 -42.95 -32.25
N ASN A 621 -17.27 -42.89 -33.37
CA ASN A 621 -16.64 -44.03 -34.02
C ASN A 621 -15.13 -44.15 -33.72
N ASP A 622 -14.56 -43.21 -32.97
CA ASP A 622 -13.14 -43.24 -32.62
C ASP A 622 -12.92 -44.20 -31.43
N PRO A 623 -12.02 -45.20 -31.53
CA PRO A 623 -11.76 -46.15 -30.45
C PRO A 623 -11.42 -45.51 -29.10
N ASN A 624 -10.80 -44.32 -29.10
CA ASN A 624 -10.42 -43.59 -27.89
C ASN A 624 -11.56 -42.74 -27.31
N HIS A 625 -12.59 -42.43 -28.10
CA HIS A 625 -13.68 -41.53 -27.70
C HIS A 625 -15.05 -42.22 -27.57
N LYS A 626 -15.25 -43.36 -28.23
CA LYS A 626 -16.56 -44.02 -28.38
C LYS A 626 -17.27 -44.27 -27.05
N ASP A 627 -16.54 -44.70 -26.02
CA ASP A 627 -17.13 -45.10 -24.74
C ASP A 627 -17.53 -43.86 -23.94
N GLU A 628 -16.68 -42.84 -23.93
CA GLU A 628 -17.00 -41.54 -23.31
C GLU A 628 -18.14 -40.84 -24.02
N TYR A 629 -18.11 -40.78 -25.35
CA TYR A 629 -19.16 -40.21 -26.17
C TYR A 629 -20.50 -40.89 -25.87
N LYS A 630 -20.51 -42.23 -25.87
CA LYS A 630 -21.71 -43.01 -25.60
C LYS A 630 -22.24 -42.72 -24.19
N ASN A 631 -21.37 -42.72 -23.18
CA ASN A 631 -21.76 -42.45 -21.80
C ASN A 631 -22.43 -41.07 -21.64
N ILE A 632 -21.85 -40.03 -22.22
CA ILE A 632 -22.41 -38.66 -22.19
C ILE A 632 -23.74 -38.61 -22.95
N SER A 633 -23.79 -39.20 -24.15
CA SER A 633 -24.99 -39.22 -25.00
C SER A 633 -26.15 -39.93 -24.33
N ASP A 634 -25.91 -41.10 -23.71
CA ASP A 634 -26.93 -41.88 -23.02
C ASP A 634 -27.51 -41.09 -21.84
N HIS A 635 -26.67 -40.44 -21.02
CA HIS A 635 -27.12 -39.60 -19.90
C HIS A 635 -27.87 -38.36 -20.38
N PHE A 636 -27.44 -37.75 -21.49
CA PHE A 636 -28.11 -36.57 -22.05
C PHE A 636 -29.52 -36.94 -22.49
N GLN A 637 -29.68 -38.05 -23.22
CA GLN A 637 -30.98 -38.50 -23.71
C GLN A 637 -31.96 -38.92 -22.60
N GLN A 638 -31.47 -39.25 -21.41
CA GLN A 638 -32.32 -39.51 -20.24
C GLN A 638 -32.99 -38.23 -19.69
N THR A 639 -32.39 -37.06 -19.93
CA THR A 639 -32.80 -35.78 -19.31
C THR A 639 -33.18 -34.69 -20.31
N ALA A 640 -32.82 -34.86 -21.58
CA ALA A 640 -33.00 -33.90 -22.67
C ALA A 640 -33.37 -34.61 -23.98
N PHE A 641 -34.20 -33.97 -24.80
CA PHE A 641 -34.75 -34.55 -26.05
C PHE A 641 -34.18 -33.92 -27.32
N GLN A 642 -33.20 -33.02 -27.19
CA GLN A 642 -32.58 -32.32 -28.31
C GLN A 642 -31.60 -33.23 -29.06
N GLN A 643 -31.42 -32.96 -30.35
CA GLN A 643 -30.41 -33.64 -31.16
C GLN A 643 -29.00 -33.18 -30.76
N ILE A 644 -28.11 -34.13 -30.49
CA ILE A 644 -26.69 -33.84 -30.24
C ILE A 644 -26.01 -33.59 -31.58
N LEU A 645 -25.52 -32.37 -31.80
CA LEU A 645 -24.70 -32.04 -32.96
C LEU A 645 -23.28 -32.56 -32.77
N HIS A 646 -22.58 -32.07 -31.74
CA HIS A 646 -21.19 -32.42 -31.43
C HIS A 646 -20.98 -32.45 -29.90
N ILE A 647 -20.04 -33.25 -29.42
CA ILE A 647 -19.58 -33.25 -28.03
C ILE A 647 -18.12 -32.78 -28.00
N HIS A 648 -17.83 -31.75 -27.20
CA HIS A 648 -16.48 -31.28 -26.96
C HIS A 648 -16.12 -31.45 -25.48
N ARG A 649 -15.01 -32.12 -25.21
CA ARG A 649 -14.41 -32.24 -23.89
C ARG A 649 -13.51 -31.03 -23.64
N ILE A 650 -13.66 -30.39 -22.48
CA ILE A 650 -12.65 -29.46 -21.97
C ILE A 650 -11.54 -30.32 -21.39
N GLN A 651 -10.39 -30.36 -22.05
CA GLN A 651 -9.29 -31.24 -21.67
C GLN A 651 -8.19 -30.42 -20.98
N ASN A 652 -7.85 -30.83 -19.75
CA ASN A 652 -6.65 -30.39 -19.06
C ASN A 652 -6.13 -31.58 -18.22
N PRO A 653 -5.07 -32.28 -18.66
CA PRO A 653 -4.58 -33.48 -17.97
C PRO A 653 -4.21 -33.22 -16.50
N SER A 654 -3.60 -32.06 -16.22
CA SER A 654 -3.15 -31.68 -14.87
C SER A 654 -4.32 -31.45 -13.92
N LEU A 655 -5.33 -30.68 -14.35
CA LEU A 655 -6.53 -30.42 -13.54
C LEU A 655 -7.38 -31.68 -13.38
N PHE A 656 -7.48 -32.52 -14.42
CA PHE A 656 -8.22 -33.78 -14.34
C PHE A 656 -7.58 -34.77 -13.36
N LYS A 657 -6.24 -34.88 -13.37
CA LYS A 657 -5.52 -35.68 -12.38
C LYS A 657 -5.77 -35.20 -10.95
N GLN A 658 -5.78 -33.88 -10.73
CA GLN A 658 -6.12 -33.29 -9.43
C GLN A 658 -7.56 -33.61 -9.01
N TYR A 659 -8.52 -33.48 -9.93
CA TYR A 659 -9.92 -33.85 -9.69
C TYR A 659 -10.05 -35.31 -9.30
N LEU A 660 -9.40 -36.24 -10.02
CA LEU A 660 -9.46 -37.67 -9.71
C LEU A 660 -8.85 -37.99 -8.34
N MET A 661 -7.75 -37.35 -7.96
CA MET A 661 -7.16 -37.50 -6.62
C MET A 661 -8.11 -36.97 -5.53
N LYS A 662 -8.74 -35.81 -5.76
CA LYS A 662 -9.71 -35.23 -4.82
C LYS A 662 -10.96 -36.11 -4.69
N LYS A 663 -11.48 -36.61 -5.82
CA LYS A 663 -12.60 -37.54 -5.87
C LYS A 663 -12.29 -38.79 -5.07
N GLN A 664 -11.15 -39.43 -5.31
CA GLN A 664 -10.71 -40.59 -4.53
C GLN A 664 -10.69 -40.29 -3.03
N SER A 665 -10.08 -39.17 -2.62
CA SER A 665 -10.01 -38.79 -1.20
C SER A 665 -11.38 -38.52 -0.56
N LEU A 666 -12.33 -37.98 -1.32
CA LEU A 666 -13.71 -37.74 -0.85
C LEU A 666 -14.54 -39.03 -0.82
N ASP A 667 -14.40 -39.87 -1.84
CA ASP A 667 -15.09 -41.16 -1.95
C ASP A 667 -14.65 -42.10 -0.82
N GLU A 668 -13.37 -42.10 -0.44
CA GLU A 668 -12.83 -42.85 0.71
C GLU A 668 -13.44 -42.39 2.05
N LYS A 669 -13.78 -41.11 2.19
CA LYS A 669 -14.33 -40.54 3.44
C LYS A 669 -15.84 -40.71 3.57
N SER A 670 -16.58 -40.66 2.46
CA SER A 670 -18.03 -40.45 2.50
C SER A 670 -18.83 -41.20 1.43
N GLY A 671 -18.18 -42.06 0.64
CA GLY A 671 -18.80 -42.69 -0.53
C GLY A 671 -18.90 -41.72 -1.73
N SER A 672 -19.47 -42.19 -2.84
CA SER A 672 -19.56 -41.42 -4.09
C SER A 672 -20.29 -40.09 -3.90
N ASN A 673 -19.57 -38.98 -4.11
CA ASN A 673 -20.07 -37.62 -3.94
C ASN A 673 -20.27 -36.86 -5.26
N GLU A 674 -20.37 -37.57 -6.38
CA GLU A 674 -20.52 -36.98 -7.70
C GLU A 674 -21.94 -37.12 -8.27
N LYS A 675 -22.40 -36.09 -9.00
CA LYS A 675 -23.65 -36.13 -9.79
C LYS A 675 -23.40 -35.71 -11.23
N PHE A 676 -23.97 -36.46 -12.16
CA PHE A 676 -23.95 -36.15 -13.58
C PHE A 676 -25.12 -35.21 -13.91
N LEU A 677 -24.85 -34.01 -14.41
CA LEU A 677 -25.85 -32.96 -14.65
C LEU A 677 -25.65 -32.28 -16.00
N PHE A 678 -26.74 -31.81 -16.60
CA PHE A 678 -26.73 -31.01 -17.84
C PHE A 678 -27.30 -29.62 -17.59
N HIS A 679 -26.73 -28.64 -18.30
CA HIS A 679 -27.08 -27.23 -18.15
C HIS A 679 -27.24 -26.55 -19.51
N GLY A 680 -28.40 -25.97 -19.78
CA GLY A 680 -28.67 -25.22 -21.01
C GLY A 680 -28.23 -23.75 -20.92
N THR A 681 -27.55 -23.25 -21.96
CA THR A 681 -27.08 -21.85 -22.02
C THR A 681 -26.95 -21.36 -23.46
N ARG A 682 -26.80 -20.04 -23.65
CA ARG A 682 -26.57 -19.40 -24.95
C ARG A 682 -25.16 -19.70 -25.47
N GLY A 683 -25.02 -19.87 -26.79
CA GLY A 683 -23.74 -20.14 -27.43
C GLY A 683 -22.68 -19.04 -27.21
N ASP A 684 -23.09 -17.78 -27.11
CA ASP A 684 -22.20 -16.64 -26.83
C ASP A 684 -21.58 -16.66 -25.42
N LYS A 685 -22.13 -17.45 -24.49
CA LYS A 685 -21.61 -17.61 -23.13
C LYS A 685 -20.63 -18.76 -22.96
N LEU A 686 -20.48 -19.63 -23.97
CA LEU A 686 -19.58 -20.80 -23.87
C LEU A 686 -18.13 -20.40 -23.61
N SER A 687 -17.63 -19.32 -24.24
CA SER A 687 -16.25 -18.88 -24.01
C SER A 687 -16.02 -18.37 -22.58
N GLU A 688 -17.02 -17.74 -21.96
CA GLU A 688 -16.91 -17.29 -20.57
C GLU A 688 -16.95 -18.47 -19.61
N ILE A 689 -17.89 -19.41 -19.81
CA ILE A 689 -18.04 -20.61 -18.98
C ILE A 689 -16.76 -21.46 -19.04
N ASN A 690 -16.21 -21.69 -20.23
CA ASN A 690 -15.00 -22.49 -20.37
C ASN A 690 -13.78 -21.85 -19.68
N LYS A 691 -13.73 -20.52 -19.61
CA LYS A 691 -12.59 -19.77 -19.06
C LYS A 691 -12.71 -19.47 -17.56
N HIS A 692 -13.92 -19.25 -17.08
CA HIS A 692 -14.21 -18.74 -15.74
C HIS A 692 -15.05 -19.70 -14.88
N GLY A 693 -15.47 -20.84 -15.43
CA GLY A 693 -16.33 -21.81 -14.76
C GLY A 693 -17.81 -21.48 -14.91
N LEU A 694 -18.65 -22.40 -14.43
CA LEU A 694 -20.10 -22.28 -14.52
C LEU A 694 -20.63 -21.22 -13.52
N ASN A 695 -21.35 -20.21 -14.01
CA ASN A 695 -22.14 -19.30 -13.18
C ASN A 695 -23.64 -19.57 -13.38
N ARG A 696 -24.38 -19.69 -12.27
CA ARG A 696 -25.84 -19.95 -12.27
C ARG A 696 -26.65 -18.87 -12.99
N SER A 697 -26.12 -17.64 -13.14
CA SER A 697 -26.78 -16.57 -13.90
C SER A 697 -26.90 -16.87 -15.40
N TYR A 698 -26.14 -17.85 -15.90
CA TYR A 698 -26.22 -18.32 -17.29
C TYR A 698 -27.28 -19.43 -17.49
N ALA A 699 -28.05 -19.77 -16.46
CA ALA A 699 -29.13 -20.77 -16.50
C ALA A 699 -30.37 -20.26 -17.24
N GLY A 700 -31.02 -21.15 -18.01
CA GLY A 700 -32.35 -20.91 -18.57
C GLY A 700 -32.43 -19.81 -19.65
N ASN A 701 -31.30 -19.24 -20.03
CA ASN A 701 -31.20 -18.26 -21.10
C ASN A 701 -31.03 -19.05 -22.41
N THR A 702 -32.05 -19.77 -22.86
CA THR A 702 -32.00 -20.62 -24.07
C THR A 702 -32.90 -20.12 -25.19
N ASN A 703 -33.46 -18.91 -25.03
CA ASN A 703 -34.31 -18.25 -26.03
C ASN A 703 -33.48 -17.62 -27.15
#